data_AF-A0AAN7ZFU8-F1
#
_entry.id   AF-A0AAN7ZFU8-F1
#
_cell.length_a   1.000
_cell.length_b   1.000
_cell.length_c   1.000
_cell.angle_alpha   90.00
_cell.angle_beta   90.00
_cell.angle_gamma   90.00
#
_symmetry.space_group_name_H-M   'P 1'
#
loop_
_entity.id
_entity.type
_entity.pdbx_description
1 polymer ?
#
loop_
_entity_poly.entity_id
_entity_poly.type
_entity_poly.pdbx_seq_one_letter_code
_entity_poly.pdbx_strand_id
1 'polypeptide(L)'
;MEESVLVSVQQTDEGSIHLLRKIGSLQSQRVISVASDFEWFSELQASITANENILLVAKDDPTNGVLGLINTLKVEYQNQSISCVYLMDDGPNFGMDEGFYKNQLRKRLLMNIWKDGTWGTYVLFPLNDNNEECDRASGIVEKGNLSSFRWVQAPTIPHELPAAEVHYVGLSYNDVLLTTGRLPSKSKSNEVELGLEFSGINSRCERVMGIARRGALFNTLPTDQSLTWKIPDHWSLEEAATIPLTYCSALYALVMVAKLKKGQSVLIHAGAGGVGQSAINIALGYNCTVFATVGSLKKKEVLSGYFPNLPDDHIGNSRDSRFQQFIMKKTGGKGVDIVLNSLSIRKLQTSALCLSRGGILLEMGRINVAKNQYLDFSCISKSRTFFCVNMDSVFCAQNSVKKSLHKYLGEGIQIGYVKPIHSQIFEKSKVEDALSYMTGGTHIGKVVIKLRDEKTQMNSALHASPRFYCNSSKVYILVGGLGGFGLELADWLVNRGARKLVIVSTRNTLTDYQNFKVEFWRENEVRVVIARQNLLSLEGCEDLINESGKLGPIEAIFNLAIVLNDALFENQTAERFLLSFGPKALVTKNLDIVTRRFCTHLRYFVVFSSLTCGKGNVGQTSYGMANSIMERICEIRKEEGYPAIAIQWGAIADVGVLENSTTCTQEILGGTVKQKVAVYLKVLDRLLTQKDCIVTSSVPPNINETDSAPVNNMAEVVKFLGTDLTHVSLNATLSQLGMDSIIGVKIKQFLQDNYGIAISIRELRSVTLTQLSESNLGMGQP
;
A
#
# COMPACT_ATOMS: atom_id res chain seq x y z
N MET A 1 -41.59 28.84 -20.97
CA MET A 1 -40.38 28.13 -20.51
C MET A 1 -40.64 26.66 -20.77
N GLU A 2 -39.96 26.08 -21.75
CA GLU A 2 -40.10 24.66 -22.09
C GLU A 2 -39.67 23.81 -20.90
N GLU A 3 -40.43 22.74 -20.59
CA GLU A 3 -40.13 21.84 -19.48
C GLU A 3 -38.67 21.38 -19.58
N SER A 4 -37.88 21.67 -18.55
CA SER A 4 -36.47 21.30 -18.47
C SER A 4 -36.28 20.43 -17.23
N VAL A 5 -35.51 19.36 -17.34
CA VAL A 5 -35.19 18.46 -16.23
C VAL A 5 -33.80 18.76 -15.71
N LEU A 6 -33.66 18.81 -14.39
CA LEU A 6 -32.38 18.83 -13.70
C LEU A 6 -31.66 17.48 -13.89
N VAL A 7 -30.54 17.52 -14.60
CA VAL A 7 -29.74 16.34 -14.96
C VAL A 7 -28.63 16.08 -13.96
N SER A 8 -28.00 17.14 -13.46
CA SER A 8 -26.92 17.04 -12.48
C SER A 8 -26.82 18.31 -11.64
N VAL A 9 -26.42 18.15 -10.39
CA VAL A 9 -26.05 19.26 -9.50
C VAL A 9 -24.63 19.01 -9.04
N GLN A 10 -23.75 19.97 -9.29
CA GLN A 10 -22.38 19.93 -8.80
C GLN A 10 -22.19 21.04 -7.78
N GLN A 11 -21.81 20.67 -6.55
CA GLN A 11 -21.44 21.62 -5.52
C GLN A 11 -19.98 22.02 -5.74
N THR A 12 -19.72 23.33 -5.71
CA THR A 12 -18.40 23.94 -5.74
C THR A 12 -18.23 24.81 -4.49
N ASP A 13 -17.00 25.23 -4.19
CA ASP A 13 -16.71 26.10 -3.04
C ASP A 13 -17.42 27.47 -3.14
N GLU A 14 -17.88 27.85 -4.35
CA GLU A 14 -18.55 29.12 -4.66
C GLU A 14 -20.09 28.99 -4.82
N GLY A 15 -20.66 27.78 -4.76
CA GLY A 15 -22.09 27.55 -4.89
C GLY A 15 -22.46 26.23 -5.58
N SER A 16 -23.65 26.17 -6.17
CA SER A 16 -24.14 24.97 -6.87
C SER A 16 -24.33 25.22 -8.37
N ILE A 17 -23.74 24.38 -9.22
CA ILE A 17 -23.95 24.36 -10.67
C ILE A 17 -25.07 23.35 -10.99
N HIS A 18 -26.10 23.81 -11.69
CA HIS A 18 -27.26 22.99 -12.07
C HIS A 18 -27.25 22.77 -13.59
N LEU A 19 -27.08 21.53 -14.02
CA LEU A 19 -27.21 21.16 -15.43
C LEU A 19 -28.67 20.86 -15.74
N LEU A 20 -29.32 21.75 -16.49
CA LEU A 20 -30.70 21.59 -16.95
C LEU A 20 -30.71 21.11 -18.40
N ARG A 21 -31.55 20.13 -18.72
CA ARG A 21 -31.75 19.64 -20.09
C ARG A 21 -33.21 19.80 -20.49
N LYS A 22 -33.41 20.41 -21.66
CA LYS A 22 -34.71 20.58 -22.29
C LYS A 22 -35.35 19.23 -22.61
N ILE A 23 -36.60 19.04 -22.19
CA ILE A 23 -37.41 17.86 -22.54
C ILE A 23 -37.79 17.93 -24.01
N GLY A 24 -37.58 16.84 -24.74
CA GLY A 24 -37.85 16.76 -26.18
C GLY A 24 -39.01 15.83 -26.53
N SER A 25 -39.43 15.84 -27.80
CA SER A 25 -40.31 14.82 -28.36
C SER A 25 -39.63 13.44 -28.36
N LEU A 26 -40.43 12.38 -28.20
CA LEU A 26 -39.94 11.00 -28.28
C LEU A 26 -39.40 10.75 -29.69
N GLN A 27 -38.20 10.21 -29.81
CA GLN A 27 -37.63 9.82 -31.10
C GLN A 27 -38.00 8.37 -31.40
N SER A 28 -38.19 8.03 -32.68
CA SER A 28 -38.28 6.64 -33.10
C SER A 28 -36.92 5.97 -32.89
N GLN A 29 -36.89 4.89 -32.11
CA GLN A 29 -35.69 4.10 -31.84
C GLN A 29 -36.01 2.62 -32.02
N ARG A 30 -35.05 1.86 -32.56
CA ARG A 30 -35.09 0.41 -32.55
C ARG A 30 -34.92 -0.08 -31.12
N VAL A 31 -35.90 -0.81 -30.62
CA VAL A 31 -35.89 -1.40 -29.27
C VAL A 31 -35.30 -2.79 -29.37
N ILE A 32 -34.27 -3.06 -28.57
CA ILE A 32 -33.59 -4.37 -28.51
C ILE A 32 -33.56 -4.82 -27.06
N SER A 33 -34.10 -6.01 -26.78
CA SER A 33 -34.14 -6.59 -25.43
C SER A 33 -32.85 -7.33 -25.13
N VAL A 34 -32.08 -6.88 -24.15
CA VAL A 34 -30.78 -7.46 -23.76
C VAL A 34 -31.01 -8.50 -22.66
N ALA A 35 -31.18 -9.76 -23.05
CA ALA A 35 -31.33 -10.90 -22.15
C ALA A 35 -30.03 -11.73 -22.01
N SER A 36 -30.03 -12.69 -21.09
CA SER A 36 -28.88 -13.58 -20.82
C SER A 36 -28.65 -14.66 -21.87
N ASP A 37 -29.56 -14.82 -22.82
CA ASP A 37 -29.52 -15.83 -23.90
C ASP A 37 -28.65 -15.44 -25.10
N PHE A 38 -28.22 -14.18 -25.18
CA PHE A 38 -27.44 -13.60 -26.29
C PHE A 38 -28.16 -13.58 -27.64
N GLU A 39 -29.48 -13.81 -27.71
CA GLU A 39 -30.22 -13.77 -28.98
C GLU A 39 -30.23 -12.36 -29.59
N TRP A 40 -30.15 -11.32 -28.75
CA TRP A 40 -30.03 -9.92 -29.13
C TRP A 40 -28.74 -9.55 -29.86
N PHE A 41 -27.72 -10.41 -29.83
CA PHE A 41 -26.38 -10.08 -30.32
C PHE A 41 -26.38 -9.78 -31.82
N SER A 42 -27.00 -10.64 -32.63
CA SER A 42 -27.08 -10.49 -34.08
C SER A 42 -27.98 -9.32 -34.50
N GLU A 43 -29.09 -9.13 -33.79
CA GLU A 43 -29.99 -7.99 -34.00
C GLU A 43 -29.27 -6.65 -33.74
N LEU A 44 -28.54 -6.57 -32.63
CA LEU A 44 -27.78 -5.36 -32.29
C LEU A 44 -26.67 -5.07 -33.30
N GLN A 45 -25.97 -6.10 -33.78
CA GLN A 45 -24.98 -5.92 -34.84
C GLN A 45 -25.61 -5.35 -36.12
N ALA A 46 -26.77 -5.89 -36.54
CA ALA A 46 -27.47 -5.41 -37.72
C ALA A 46 -27.90 -3.93 -37.59
N SER A 47 -28.47 -3.53 -36.44
CA SER A 47 -28.88 -2.14 -36.19
C SER A 47 -27.71 -1.17 -36.08
N ILE A 48 -26.56 -1.62 -35.56
CA ILE A 48 -25.32 -0.82 -35.55
C ILE A 48 -24.82 -0.61 -36.98
N THR A 49 -24.76 -1.66 -37.80
CA THR A 49 -24.34 -1.54 -39.21
C THR A 49 -25.28 -0.65 -40.02
N ALA A 50 -26.59 -0.68 -39.71
CA ALA A 50 -27.61 0.16 -40.33
C ALA A 50 -27.64 1.61 -39.82
N ASN A 51 -26.83 1.96 -38.80
CA ASN A 51 -26.78 3.29 -38.18
C ASN A 51 -28.14 3.79 -37.64
N GLU A 52 -28.93 2.88 -37.06
CA GLU A 52 -30.23 3.19 -36.45
C GLU A 52 -30.08 3.88 -35.08
N ASN A 53 -31.11 4.59 -34.62
CA ASN A 53 -31.18 5.01 -33.21
C ASN A 53 -31.58 3.80 -32.36
N ILE A 54 -30.80 3.43 -31.35
CA ILE A 54 -30.96 2.19 -30.59
C ILE A 54 -31.35 2.47 -29.15
N LEU A 55 -32.35 1.73 -28.65
CA LEU A 55 -32.74 1.67 -27.26
C LEU A 55 -32.58 0.23 -26.75
N LEU A 56 -31.57 0.02 -25.91
CA LEU A 56 -31.35 -1.25 -25.23
C LEU A 56 -32.25 -1.34 -24.01
N VAL A 57 -33.04 -2.41 -23.89
CA VAL A 57 -33.92 -2.65 -22.75
C VAL A 57 -33.46 -3.90 -22.03
N ALA A 58 -33.08 -3.77 -20.77
CA ALA A 58 -32.83 -4.89 -19.88
C ALA A 58 -33.92 -4.90 -18.79
N LYS A 59 -34.63 -6.02 -18.68
CA LYS A 59 -35.73 -6.25 -17.74
C LYS A 59 -35.61 -7.69 -17.19
N ASP A 60 -36.12 -7.92 -15.99
CA ASP A 60 -36.24 -9.24 -15.36
C ASP A 60 -34.89 -9.94 -15.08
N ASP A 61 -33.79 -9.18 -15.14
CA ASP A 61 -32.44 -9.63 -14.79
C ASP A 61 -31.70 -8.50 -14.03
N PRO A 62 -31.76 -8.46 -12.69
CA PRO A 62 -31.08 -7.43 -11.90
C PRO A 62 -29.54 -7.57 -11.93
N THR A 63 -29.02 -8.66 -12.51
CA THR A 63 -27.58 -8.88 -12.71
C THR A 63 -27.10 -8.49 -14.10
N ASN A 64 -27.93 -7.89 -14.94
CA ASN A 64 -27.62 -7.61 -16.34
C ASN A 64 -26.45 -6.61 -16.51
N GLY A 65 -25.62 -6.85 -17.52
CA GLY A 65 -24.42 -6.07 -17.81
C GLY A 65 -24.60 -4.89 -18.77
N VAL A 66 -25.85 -4.50 -19.08
CA VAL A 66 -26.16 -3.49 -20.11
C VAL A 66 -25.44 -2.16 -19.90
N LEU A 67 -25.12 -1.77 -18.66
CA LEU A 67 -24.42 -0.52 -18.35
C LEU A 67 -22.98 -0.51 -18.88
N GLY A 68 -22.24 -1.61 -18.67
CA GLY A 68 -20.90 -1.75 -19.22
C GLY A 68 -20.89 -1.91 -20.74
N LEU A 69 -21.92 -2.57 -21.29
CA LEU A 69 -22.12 -2.70 -22.73
C LEU A 69 -22.32 -1.32 -23.39
N ILE A 70 -23.27 -0.51 -22.90
CA ILE A 70 -23.58 0.81 -23.48
C ILE A 70 -22.42 1.79 -23.34
N ASN A 71 -21.72 1.80 -22.21
CA ASN A 71 -20.54 2.66 -22.04
C ASN A 71 -19.49 2.35 -23.09
N THR A 72 -19.31 1.08 -23.41
CA THR A 72 -18.35 0.66 -24.43
C THR A 72 -18.83 1.00 -25.84
N LEU A 73 -20.09 0.68 -26.17
CA LEU A 73 -20.68 0.98 -27.48
C LEU A 73 -20.70 2.48 -27.77
N LYS A 74 -20.96 3.33 -26.77
CA LYS A 74 -20.95 4.79 -26.93
C LYS A 74 -19.58 5.31 -27.34
N VAL A 75 -18.51 4.79 -26.74
CA VAL A 75 -17.14 5.21 -27.07
C VAL A 75 -16.76 4.70 -28.47
N GLU A 76 -17.22 3.51 -28.83
CA GLU A 76 -16.97 2.89 -30.12
C GLU A 76 -17.73 3.59 -31.27
N TYR A 77 -19.00 3.95 -31.04
CA TYR A 77 -19.93 4.52 -32.03
C TYR A 77 -20.43 5.91 -31.64
N GLN A 78 -19.50 6.86 -31.42
CA GLN A 78 -19.79 8.22 -30.92
C GLN A 78 -20.84 9.02 -31.70
N ASN A 79 -21.03 8.71 -32.99
CA ASN A 79 -21.96 9.42 -33.87
C ASN A 79 -23.35 8.77 -33.95
N GLN A 80 -23.58 7.66 -33.23
CA GLN A 80 -24.84 6.93 -33.21
C GLN A 80 -25.56 7.14 -31.88
N SER A 81 -26.88 7.34 -31.94
CA SER A 81 -27.71 7.50 -30.73
C SER A 81 -28.01 6.14 -30.13
N ILE A 82 -27.28 5.77 -29.07
CA ILE A 82 -27.48 4.52 -28.32
C ILE A 82 -27.82 4.90 -26.88
N SER A 83 -28.96 4.42 -26.38
CA SER A 83 -29.44 4.66 -25.01
C SER A 83 -29.92 3.36 -24.38
N CYS A 84 -30.04 3.31 -23.04
CA CYS A 84 -30.60 2.15 -22.36
C CYS A 84 -31.69 2.48 -21.33
N VAL A 85 -32.59 1.52 -21.16
CA VAL A 85 -33.52 1.39 -20.05
C VAL A 85 -33.18 0.09 -19.33
N TYR A 86 -32.90 0.18 -18.04
CA TYR A 86 -32.56 -0.96 -17.21
C TYR A 86 -33.46 -1.02 -15.98
N LEU A 87 -34.30 -2.04 -15.89
CA LEU A 87 -35.15 -2.29 -14.74
C LEU A 87 -34.48 -3.33 -13.85
N MET A 88 -34.00 -2.88 -12.69
CA MET A 88 -33.46 -3.77 -11.66
C MET A 88 -34.58 -4.33 -10.77
N ASP A 89 -35.64 -3.56 -10.56
CA ASP A 89 -36.84 -3.99 -9.83
C ASP A 89 -37.97 -4.38 -10.78
N ASP A 90 -38.98 -5.05 -10.22
CA ASP A 90 -40.24 -5.31 -10.92
C ASP A 90 -40.87 -4.00 -11.43
N GLY A 91 -41.26 -4.02 -12.71
CA GLY A 91 -41.87 -2.88 -13.40
C GLY A 91 -42.84 -3.31 -14.49
N PRO A 92 -43.63 -2.37 -15.03
CA PRO A 92 -44.59 -2.65 -16.10
C PRO A 92 -43.88 -3.23 -17.33
N ASN A 93 -44.62 -3.91 -18.22
CA ASN A 93 -44.05 -4.40 -19.47
C ASN A 93 -43.56 -3.22 -20.32
N PHE A 94 -42.43 -3.40 -20.98
CA PHE A 94 -41.82 -2.30 -21.71
C PHE A 94 -42.75 -1.84 -22.85
N GLY A 95 -43.16 -0.56 -22.79
CA GLY A 95 -43.93 0.09 -23.83
C GLY A 95 -43.52 1.54 -23.97
N MET A 96 -43.00 1.93 -25.14
CA MET A 96 -42.57 3.31 -25.41
C MET A 96 -43.67 4.35 -25.20
N ASP A 97 -44.92 3.97 -25.40
CA ASP A 97 -46.09 4.84 -25.28
C ASP A 97 -46.73 4.87 -23.89
N GLU A 98 -46.31 4.00 -22.98
CA GLU A 98 -46.81 3.98 -21.61
C GLU A 98 -46.27 5.17 -20.81
N GLY A 99 -47.11 5.79 -19.98
CA GLY A 99 -46.74 6.98 -19.20
C GLY A 99 -45.48 6.78 -18.34
N PHE A 100 -45.25 5.57 -17.84
CA PHE A 100 -44.08 5.21 -17.04
C PHE A 100 -42.76 5.40 -17.82
N TYR A 101 -42.62 4.77 -18.98
CA TYR A 101 -41.41 4.85 -19.81
C TYR A 101 -41.34 6.15 -20.62
N LYS A 102 -42.48 6.58 -21.18
CA LYS A 102 -42.58 7.77 -22.03
C LYS A 102 -42.07 9.03 -21.34
N ASN A 103 -42.46 9.23 -20.07
CA ASN A 103 -42.03 10.40 -19.30
C ASN A 103 -40.53 10.40 -19.04
N GLN A 104 -39.94 9.23 -18.82
CA GLN A 104 -38.50 9.10 -18.60
C GLN A 104 -37.71 9.26 -19.91
N LEU A 105 -38.12 8.57 -20.99
CA LEU A 105 -37.43 8.59 -22.28
C LEU A 105 -37.45 9.98 -22.94
N ARG A 106 -38.48 10.80 -22.69
CA ARG A 106 -38.52 12.21 -23.12
C ARG A 106 -37.38 13.07 -22.56
N LYS A 107 -36.77 12.66 -21.45
CA LYS A 107 -35.57 13.32 -20.86
C LYS A 107 -34.31 13.07 -21.69
N ARG A 108 -34.33 12.10 -22.62
CA ARG A 108 -33.21 11.74 -23.52
C ARG A 108 -31.91 11.41 -22.79
N LEU A 109 -31.99 10.85 -21.58
CA LEU A 109 -30.81 10.43 -20.84
C LEU A 109 -30.20 9.18 -21.47
N LEU A 110 -28.88 9.08 -21.42
CA LEU A 110 -28.13 7.95 -21.96
C LEU A 110 -28.49 6.64 -21.25
N MET A 111 -28.56 6.70 -19.92
CA MET A 111 -28.89 5.57 -19.05
C MET A 111 -30.09 5.92 -18.20
N ASN A 112 -31.07 5.04 -18.20
CA ASN A 112 -32.30 5.17 -17.43
C ASN A 112 -32.45 3.92 -16.59
N ILE A 113 -32.15 4.01 -15.31
CA ILE A 113 -32.13 2.87 -14.40
C ILE A 113 -33.30 3.00 -13.44
N TRP A 114 -34.10 1.96 -13.32
CA TRP A 114 -35.18 1.86 -12.35
C TRP A 114 -34.76 0.96 -11.20
N LYS A 115 -34.63 1.54 -10.01
CA LYS A 115 -34.24 0.85 -8.77
C LYS A 115 -34.80 1.59 -7.55
N ASP A 116 -35.22 0.86 -6.53
CA ASP A 116 -35.84 1.34 -5.30
C ASP A 116 -37.01 2.30 -5.56
N GLY A 117 -37.84 1.98 -6.56
CA GLY A 117 -39.00 2.79 -6.95
C GLY A 117 -38.65 4.16 -7.56
N THR A 118 -37.40 4.38 -7.98
CA THR A 118 -36.93 5.67 -8.51
C THR A 118 -36.12 5.51 -9.80
N TRP A 119 -36.28 6.45 -10.73
CA TRP A 119 -35.42 6.55 -11.92
C TRP A 119 -34.11 7.27 -11.61
N GLY A 120 -32.98 6.70 -12.03
CA GLY A 120 -31.65 7.27 -11.81
C GLY A 120 -30.59 6.79 -12.80
N THR A 121 -29.33 7.07 -12.45
CA THR A 121 -28.12 6.64 -13.15
C THR A 121 -26.99 6.42 -12.14
N TYR A 122 -25.93 5.70 -12.53
CA TYR A 122 -24.71 5.61 -11.72
C TYR A 122 -23.83 6.84 -11.91
N VAL A 123 -23.31 7.36 -10.79
CA VAL A 123 -22.40 8.52 -10.73
C VAL A 123 -21.27 8.19 -9.77
N LEU A 124 -20.06 8.68 -10.07
CA LEU A 124 -18.89 8.53 -9.20
C LEU A 124 -18.83 9.68 -8.19
N PHE A 125 -18.67 9.35 -6.92
CA PHE A 125 -18.45 10.30 -5.84
C PHE A 125 -17.04 10.14 -5.25
N PRO A 126 -16.40 11.22 -4.75
CA PRO A 126 -15.16 11.11 -4.02
C PRO A 126 -15.31 10.20 -2.79
N LEU A 127 -14.31 9.34 -2.56
CA LEU A 127 -14.28 8.44 -1.41
C LEU A 127 -13.83 9.20 -0.16
N ASN A 128 -14.57 9.07 0.93
CA ASN A 128 -14.23 9.68 2.21
C ASN A 128 -13.28 8.78 3.02
N ASP A 129 -12.28 9.39 3.65
CA ASP A 129 -11.40 8.69 4.60
C ASP A 129 -12.05 8.68 5.98
N ASN A 130 -12.49 7.51 6.42
CA ASN A 130 -13.09 7.34 7.73
C ASN A 130 -12.09 6.68 8.67
N ASN A 131 -11.73 7.40 9.74
CA ASN A 131 -11.06 6.78 10.89
C ASN A 131 -12.13 6.17 11.79
N GLU A 132 -11.93 4.91 12.18
CA GLU A 132 -12.85 4.19 13.05
C GLU A 132 -12.20 3.97 14.42
N GLU A 133 -13.03 3.89 15.47
CA GLU A 133 -12.54 3.46 16.78
C GLU A 133 -12.07 2.01 16.69
N CYS A 134 -10.80 1.80 17.03
CA CYS A 134 -10.16 0.50 16.99
C CYS A 134 -9.63 0.12 18.38
N ASP A 135 -9.91 -1.11 18.79
CA ASP A 135 -9.36 -1.72 20.02
C ASP A 135 -7.84 -1.80 20.00
N ARG A 136 -7.25 -1.95 18.80
CA ARG A 136 -5.81 -1.96 18.62
C ARG A 136 -5.39 -1.13 17.42
N ALA A 137 -4.47 -0.21 17.65
CA ALA A 137 -3.91 0.68 16.64
C ALA A 137 -2.38 0.80 16.79
N SER A 138 -1.70 1.02 15.67
CA SER A 138 -0.27 1.31 15.60
C SER A 138 -0.02 2.65 14.91
N GLY A 139 1.01 3.36 15.37
CA GLY A 139 1.49 4.56 14.71
C GLY A 139 2.54 4.21 13.66
N ILE A 140 2.29 4.60 12.41
CA ILE A 140 3.19 4.35 11.28
C ILE A 140 3.61 5.65 10.61
N VAL A 141 4.77 5.62 9.95
CA VAL A 141 5.30 6.71 9.12
C VAL A 141 5.81 6.12 7.81
N GLU A 142 5.49 6.75 6.69
CA GLU A 142 6.05 6.41 5.39
C GLU A 142 7.50 6.87 5.27
N LYS A 143 8.35 5.99 4.74
CA LYS A 143 9.77 6.26 4.55
C LYS A 143 9.98 7.49 3.67
N GLY A 144 10.80 8.42 4.14
CA GLY A 144 11.14 9.67 3.47
C GLY A 144 10.16 10.82 3.75
N ASN A 145 9.02 10.57 4.41
CA ASN A 145 8.01 11.59 4.66
C ASN A 145 7.55 11.61 6.13
N LEU A 146 8.09 12.52 6.93
CA LEU A 146 7.76 12.61 8.36
C LEU A 146 6.31 13.06 8.61
N SER A 147 5.70 13.83 7.69
CA SER A 147 4.31 14.31 7.82
C SER A 147 3.26 13.25 7.47
N SER A 148 3.69 12.08 7.01
CA SER A 148 2.81 10.94 6.71
C SER A 148 2.36 10.15 7.96
N PHE A 149 2.67 10.65 9.16
CA PHE A 149 2.30 9.96 10.40
C PHE A 149 0.79 9.75 10.48
N ARG A 150 0.38 8.50 10.68
CA ARG A 150 -1.03 8.14 10.89
C ARG A 150 -1.17 6.94 11.83
N TRP A 151 -2.31 6.91 12.51
CA TRP A 151 -2.75 5.73 13.26
C TRP A 151 -3.46 4.77 12.31
N VAL A 152 -3.04 3.52 12.33
CA VAL A 152 -3.63 2.44 11.52
C VAL A 152 -4.08 1.30 12.43
N GLN A 153 -5.18 0.65 12.08
CA GLN A 153 -5.62 -0.53 12.81
C GLN A 153 -4.50 -1.58 12.82
N ALA A 154 -4.35 -2.29 13.94
CA ALA A 154 -3.37 -3.36 14.11
C ALA A 154 -4.07 -4.72 14.30
N PRO A 155 -3.39 -5.86 14.05
CA PRO A 155 -4.00 -7.19 14.21
C PRO A 155 -4.44 -7.43 15.65
N THR A 156 -5.48 -8.23 15.88
CA THR A 156 -5.83 -8.63 17.24
C THR A 156 -4.72 -9.48 17.88
N ILE A 157 -4.57 -9.37 19.20
CA ILE A 157 -3.62 -10.19 19.96
C ILE A 157 -4.40 -11.40 20.48
N PRO A 158 -3.95 -12.65 20.23
CA PRO A 158 -4.53 -13.83 20.86
C PRO A 158 -4.56 -13.70 22.39
N HIS A 159 -5.67 -14.06 23.02
CA HIS A 159 -5.87 -13.90 24.48
C HIS A 159 -4.82 -14.62 25.34
N GLU A 160 -4.18 -15.66 24.82
CA GLU A 160 -3.15 -16.44 25.51
C GLU A 160 -1.80 -15.72 25.61
N LEU A 161 -1.56 -14.72 24.76
CA LEU A 161 -0.28 -14.01 24.74
C LEU A 161 -0.25 -12.88 25.76
N PRO A 162 0.84 -12.73 26.53
CA PRO A 162 0.99 -11.60 27.44
C PRO A 162 1.02 -10.29 26.64
N ALA A 163 0.23 -9.33 27.08
CA ALA A 163 0.12 -8.01 26.47
C ALA A 163 0.17 -6.91 27.53
N ALA A 164 0.53 -5.71 27.10
CA ALA A 164 0.54 -4.52 27.92
C ALA A 164 -0.11 -3.34 27.19
N GLU A 165 -0.89 -2.57 27.94
CA GLU A 165 -1.40 -1.28 27.54
C GLU A 165 -0.31 -0.23 27.64
N VAL A 166 0.06 0.31 26.50
CA VAL A 166 1.18 1.22 26.39
C VAL A 166 0.74 2.63 26.79
N HIS A 167 1.49 3.20 27.73
CA HIS A 167 1.29 4.57 28.22
C HIS A 167 2.32 5.52 27.62
N TYR A 168 3.58 5.10 27.60
CA TYR A 168 4.68 5.89 27.07
C TYR A 168 5.56 5.06 26.16
N VAL A 169 6.10 5.69 25.11
CA VAL A 169 6.99 5.07 24.14
C VAL A 169 8.24 5.90 23.98
N GLY A 170 9.41 5.27 24.17
CA GLY A 170 10.69 5.92 23.98
C GLY A 170 11.14 5.88 22.52
N LEU A 171 11.34 7.04 21.90
CA LEU A 171 11.89 7.14 20.55
C LEU A 171 13.42 7.02 20.56
N SER A 172 13.95 6.28 19.60
CA SER A 172 15.38 6.03 19.42
C SER A 172 15.88 6.69 18.13
N TYR A 173 17.19 6.93 18.05
CA TYR A 173 17.76 7.47 16.82
C TYR A 173 17.62 6.49 15.64
N ASN A 174 17.41 5.20 15.93
CA ASN A 174 17.09 4.19 14.92
C ASN A 174 15.77 4.50 14.21
N ASP A 175 14.76 5.03 14.93
CA ASP A 175 13.48 5.42 14.36
C ASP A 175 13.67 6.54 13.33
N VAL A 176 14.45 7.58 13.66
CA VAL A 176 14.81 8.68 12.74
C VAL A 176 15.55 8.15 11.51
N LEU A 177 16.49 7.22 11.67
CA LEU A 177 17.24 6.68 10.54
C LEU A 177 16.39 5.81 9.61
N LEU A 178 15.42 5.09 10.17
CA LEU A 178 14.45 4.32 9.39
C LEU A 178 13.48 5.23 8.65
N THR A 179 12.88 6.21 9.34
CA THR A 179 11.90 7.13 8.74
C THR A 179 12.54 8.03 7.68
N THR A 180 13.76 8.53 7.88
CA THR A 180 14.46 9.37 6.89
C THR A 180 15.06 8.57 5.72
N GLY A 181 14.94 7.24 5.71
CA GLY A 181 15.48 6.41 4.63
C GLY A 181 16.99 6.19 4.67
N ARG A 182 17.72 6.79 5.62
CA ARG A 182 19.18 6.68 5.74
C ARG A 182 19.66 5.29 6.14
N LEU A 183 18.80 4.50 6.77
CA LEU A 183 19.05 3.08 7.06
C LEU A 183 18.15 2.20 6.16
N PRO A 184 18.70 1.18 5.49
CA PRO A 184 17.88 0.18 4.83
C PRO A 184 17.02 -0.56 5.87
N SER A 185 15.73 -0.70 5.58
CA SER A 185 14.82 -1.51 6.41
C SER A 185 14.94 -2.96 5.97
N LYS A 186 14.85 -3.90 6.91
CA LYS A 186 14.70 -5.33 6.57
C LYS A 186 13.29 -5.65 6.07
N SER A 187 12.31 -4.79 6.37
CA SER A 187 10.96 -4.92 5.84
C SER A 187 10.91 -4.43 4.40
N LYS A 188 10.21 -5.18 3.53
CA LYS A 188 9.86 -4.73 2.18
C LYS A 188 8.82 -3.60 2.18
N SER A 189 8.15 -3.37 3.32
CA SER A 189 7.19 -2.27 3.46
C SER A 189 7.91 -0.92 3.52
N ASN A 190 7.32 0.08 2.86
CA ASN A 190 7.70 1.48 3.01
C ASN A 190 7.19 2.10 4.31
N GLU A 191 6.33 1.40 5.05
CA GLU A 191 5.82 1.86 6.34
C GLU A 191 6.78 1.45 7.46
N VAL A 192 7.06 2.40 8.35
CA VAL A 192 7.94 2.24 9.52
C VAL A 192 7.08 2.31 10.77
N GLU A 193 7.06 1.22 11.53
CA GLU A 193 6.53 1.20 12.90
C GLU A 193 7.55 1.82 13.86
N LEU A 194 7.10 2.74 14.71
CA LEU A 194 7.99 3.54 15.55
C LEU A 194 8.19 2.98 16.95
N GLY A 195 9.37 3.28 17.51
CA GLY A 195 9.72 3.03 18.91
C GLY A 195 10.17 1.60 19.13
N LEU A 196 11.14 1.41 20.03
CA LEU A 196 11.61 0.08 20.42
C LEU A 196 11.47 -0.18 21.92
N GLU A 197 10.97 0.78 22.69
CA GLU A 197 10.73 0.61 24.12
C GLU A 197 9.43 1.28 24.56
N PHE A 198 8.86 0.73 25.62
CA PHE A 198 7.60 1.19 26.18
C PHE A 198 7.58 1.08 27.71
N SER A 199 6.66 1.81 28.32
CA SER A 199 6.15 1.55 29.66
C SER A 199 4.62 1.52 29.64
N GLY A 200 4.03 0.77 30.57
CA GLY A 200 2.61 0.54 30.59
C GLY A 200 2.13 -0.37 31.70
N ILE A 201 0.92 -0.88 31.54
CA ILE A 201 0.25 -1.76 32.50
C ILE A 201 -0.06 -3.08 31.78
N ASN A 202 0.36 -4.21 32.35
CA ASN A 202 0.07 -5.52 31.75
C ASN A 202 -1.33 -6.02 32.11
N SER A 203 -1.75 -7.13 31.50
CA SER A 203 -3.04 -7.78 31.78
C SER A 203 -3.26 -8.22 33.24
N ARG A 204 -2.21 -8.24 34.07
CA ARG A 204 -2.27 -8.52 35.52
C ARG A 204 -2.31 -7.25 36.37
N CYS A 205 -2.54 -6.08 35.76
CA CYS A 205 -2.54 -4.77 36.39
C CYS A 205 -1.17 -4.38 37.01
N GLU A 206 -0.08 -4.95 36.52
CA GLU A 206 1.28 -4.61 36.99
C GLU A 206 1.90 -3.54 36.09
N ARG A 207 2.61 -2.58 36.70
CA ARG A 207 3.39 -1.56 36.00
C ARG A 207 4.64 -2.22 35.41
N VAL A 208 4.77 -2.16 34.09
CA VAL A 208 5.84 -2.82 33.34
C VAL A 208 6.53 -1.89 32.36
N MET A 209 7.82 -2.11 32.14
CA MET A 209 8.61 -1.48 31.07
C MET A 209 9.29 -2.57 30.23
N GLY A 210 9.49 -2.33 28.94
CA GLY A 210 10.06 -3.36 28.08
C GLY A 210 10.55 -2.87 26.73
N ILE A 211 11.13 -3.81 25.97
CA ILE A 211 11.64 -3.59 24.62
C ILE A 211 10.77 -4.34 23.60
N ALA A 212 10.34 -3.64 22.56
CA ALA A 212 9.56 -4.18 21.46
C ALA A 212 10.43 -4.30 20.19
N ARG A 213 10.39 -5.45 19.52
CA ARG A 213 11.19 -5.69 18.31
C ARG A 213 10.64 -5.01 17.06
N ARG A 214 9.31 -4.87 16.95
CA ARG A 214 8.59 -4.45 15.74
C ARG A 214 7.74 -3.20 16.00
N GLY A 215 8.34 -2.17 16.61
CA GLY A 215 7.58 -1.00 17.03
C GLY A 215 6.99 -1.15 18.42
N ALA A 216 6.96 -0.05 19.17
CA ALA A 216 6.36 0.07 20.49
C ALA A 216 5.18 1.06 20.49
N LEU A 217 5.03 1.87 19.42
CA LEU A 217 3.97 2.85 19.25
C LEU A 217 2.64 2.18 18.89
N PHE A 218 2.09 1.45 19.85
CA PHE A 218 0.78 0.81 19.83
C PHE A 218 -0.03 1.28 21.03
N ASN A 219 -1.36 1.20 20.98
CA ASN A 219 -2.16 1.34 22.20
C ASN A 219 -2.03 0.08 23.10
N THR A 220 -1.96 -1.10 22.51
CA THR A 220 -1.76 -2.38 23.20
C THR A 220 -0.74 -3.23 22.44
N LEU A 221 0.25 -3.74 23.16
CA LEU A 221 1.43 -4.40 22.60
C LEU A 221 1.63 -5.80 23.21
N PRO A 222 1.87 -6.86 22.40
CA PRO A 222 2.30 -8.15 22.92
C PRO A 222 3.73 -8.05 23.49
N THR A 223 3.96 -8.63 24.66
CA THR A 223 5.22 -8.47 25.40
C THR A 223 6.07 -9.74 25.37
N ASP A 224 7.39 -9.58 25.18
CA ASP A 224 8.36 -10.65 25.40
C ASP A 224 8.77 -10.61 26.88
N GLN A 225 8.39 -11.63 27.64
CA GLN A 225 8.70 -11.71 29.08
C GLN A 225 10.21 -11.63 29.35
N SER A 226 11.06 -12.06 28.42
CA SER A 226 12.51 -11.99 28.59
C SER A 226 13.07 -10.56 28.43
N LEU A 227 12.29 -9.64 27.87
CA LEU A 227 12.64 -8.23 27.64
C LEU A 227 11.60 -7.28 28.24
N THR A 228 10.91 -7.72 29.29
CA THR A 228 9.93 -6.93 30.05
C THR A 228 10.22 -7.04 31.53
N TRP A 229 10.25 -5.91 32.24
CA TRP A 229 10.58 -5.81 33.66
C TRP A 229 9.45 -5.13 34.42
N LYS A 230 9.28 -5.48 35.70
CA LYS A 230 8.39 -4.76 36.61
C LYS A 230 9.01 -3.41 36.97
N ILE A 231 8.18 -2.36 36.95
CA ILE A 231 8.60 -1.01 37.32
C ILE A 231 8.61 -0.90 38.86
N PRO A 232 9.69 -0.40 39.48
CA PRO A 232 9.71 -0.09 40.91
C PRO A 232 8.65 0.93 41.32
N ASP A 233 8.11 0.79 42.54
CA ASP A 233 6.99 1.63 43.01
C ASP A 233 7.32 3.14 43.06
N HIS A 234 8.61 3.48 43.19
CA HIS A 234 9.09 4.85 43.28
C HIS A 234 9.37 5.53 41.92
N TRP A 235 9.22 4.82 40.79
CA TRP A 235 9.33 5.41 39.45
C TRP A 235 7.96 5.63 38.85
N SER A 236 7.77 6.72 38.14
CA SER A 236 6.61 6.94 37.27
C SER A 236 6.69 6.07 36.00
N LEU A 237 5.57 5.89 35.29
CA LEU A 237 5.58 5.22 33.99
C LEU A 237 6.42 6.00 32.97
N GLU A 238 6.40 7.34 33.04
CA GLU A 238 7.20 8.21 32.18
C GLU A 238 8.69 7.95 32.37
N GLU A 239 9.16 7.97 33.61
CA GLU A 239 10.56 7.71 33.96
C GLU A 239 11.01 6.32 33.50
N ALA A 240 10.16 5.32 33.69
CA ALA A 240 10.43 3.95 33.29
C ALA A 240 10.55 3.77 31.76
N ALA A 241 9.87 4.60 30.95
CA ALA A 241 9.97 4.54 29.49
C ALA A 241 11.34 4.96 28.95
N THR A 242 12.21 5.51 29.79
CA THR A 242 13.54 5.99 29.42
C THR A 242 14.66 4.96 29.57
N ILE A 243 14.34 3.79 30.13
CA ILE A 243 15.33 2.85 30.67
C ILE A 243 15.63 1.67 29.71
N PRO A 244 14.64 0.89 29.24
CA PRO A 244 14.90 -0.44 28.72
C PRO A 244 15.94 -0.47 27.60
N LEU A 245 15.73 0.25 26.50
CA LEU A 245 16.59 0.20 25.33
C LEU A 245 17.96 0.82 25.59
N THR A 246 18.02 1.96 26.29
CA THR A 246 19.28 2.69 26.49
C THR A 246 20.22 1.93 27.43
N TYR A 247 19.71 1.42 28.55
CA TYR A 247 20.49 0.62 29.48
C TYR A 247 20.80 -0.77 28.94
N CYS A 248 19.86 -1.45 28.27
CA CYS A 248 20.16 -2.73 27.65
C CYS A 248 21.27 -2.59 26.58
N SER A 249 21.25 -1.52 25.78
CA SER A 249 22.32 -1.24 24.81
C SER A 249 23.67 -1.06 25.50
N ALA A 250 23.71 -0.27 26.58
CA ALA A 250 24.94 0.01 27.30
C ALA A 250 25.46 -1.20 28.12
N LEU A 251 24.58 -1.97 28.76
CA LEU A 251 24.92 -3.21 29.48
C LEU A 251 25.44 -4.28 28.53
N TYR A 252 24.78 -4.46 27.39
CA TYR A 252 25.27 -5.40 26.37
C TYR A 252 26.67 -5.00 25.89
N ALA A 253 26.88 -3.72 25.58
CA ALA A 253 28.17 -3.21 25.12
C ALA A 253 29.29 -3.32 26.18
N LEU A 254 29.07 -2.77 27.37
CA LEU A 254 30.10 -2.61 28.40
C LEU A 254 30.28 -3.87 29.24
N VAL A 255 29.20 -4.51 29.68
CA VAL A 255 29.26 -5.62 30.64
C VAL A 255 29.38 -6.97 29.93
N MET A 256 28.55 -7.22 28.91
CA MET A 256 28.53 -8.53 28.25
C MET A 256 29.65 -8.68 27.21
N VAL A 257 29.89 -7.65 26.39
CA VAL A 257 30.90 -7.69 25.32
C VAL A 257 32.28 -7.26 25.84
N ALA A 258 32.43 -6.04 26.39
CA ALA A 258 33.73 -5.55 26.85
C ALA A 258 34.17 -6.10 28.22
N LYS A 259 33.26 -6.72 28.98
CA LYS A 259 33.52 -7.27 30.33
C LYS A 259 34.15 -6.24 31.26
N LEU A 260 33.50 -5.07 31.37
CA LEU A 260 33.93 -3.94 32.18
C LEU A 260 34.36 -4.35 33.60
N LYS A 261 35.52 -3.85 34.04
CA LYS A 261 36.10 -4.09 35.36
C LYS A 261 36.33 -2.79 36.12
N LYS A 262 36.29 -2.89 37.45
CA LYS A 262 36.62 -1.79 38.36
C LYS A 262 38.01 -1.20 38.05
N GLY A 263 38.09 0.13 38.08
CA GLY A 263 39.34 0.88 37.86
C GLY A 263 39.74 1.08 36.40
N GLN A 264 39.03 0.49 35.43
CA GLN A 264 39.27 0.76 34.01
C GLN A 264 38.85 2.17 33.63
N SER A 265 39.43 2.69 32.55
CA SER A 265 39.09 3.98 31.94
C SER A 265 38.20 3.82 30.72
N VAL A 266 37.13 4.62 30.62
CA VAL A 266 36.12 4.52 29.56
C VAL A 266 35.88 5.88 28.92
N LEU A 267 35.99 5.96 27.59
CA LEU A 267 35.55 7.12 26.79
C LEU A 267 34.17 6.86 26.20
N ILE A 268 33.21 7.73 26.52
CA ILE A 268 31.82 7.64 26.06
C ILE A 268 31.52 8.81 25.14
N HIS A 269 31.26 8.50 23.87
CA HIS A 269 30.84 9.52 22.91
C HIS A 269 29.34 9.85 23.02
N ALA A 270 29.00 11.11 22.71
CA ALA A 270 27.63 11.63 22.79
C ALA A 270 27.00 11.45 24.20
N GLY A 271 27.76 11.81 25.25
CA GLY A 271 27.39 11.56 26.66
C GLY A 271 26.05 12.15 27.09
N ALA A 272 25.61 13.25 26.46
CA ALA A 272 24.31 13.87 26.76
C ALA A 272 23.10 13.14 26.14
N GLY A 273 23.29 12.17 25.25
CA GLY A 273 22.20 11.35 24.69
C GLY A 273 21.82 10.17 25.59
N GLY A 274 20.70 9.51 25.33
CA GLY A 274 20.17 8.47 26.24
C GLY A 274 21.12 7.29 26.52
N VAL A 275 21.72 6.69 25.47
CA VAL A 275 22.73 5.61 25.65
C VAL A 275 23.98 6.14 26.35
N GLY A 276 24.39 7.38 26.06
CA GLY A 276 25.55 8.03 26.68
C GLY A 276 25.36 8.18 28.18
N GLN A 277 24.23 8.73 28.62
CA GLN A 277 23.91 8.88 30.04
C GLN A 277 23.82 7.51 30.74
N SER A 278 23.20 6.52 30.11
CA SER A 278 23.10 5.16 30.64
C SER A 278 24.48 4.51 30.81
N ALA A 279 25.37 4.68 29.81
CA ALA A 279 26.73 4.17 29.86
C ALA A 279 27.60 4.86 30.94
N ILE A 280 27.41 6.17 31.16
CA ILE A 280 28.11 6.90 32.23
C ILE A 280 27.67 6.36 33.60
N ASN A 281 26.36 6.20 33.81
CA ASN A 281 25.80 5.61 35.03
C ASN A 281 26.39 4.22 35.34
N ILE A 282 26.42 3.33 34.34
CA ILE A 282 27.01 1.99 34.48
C ILE A 282 28.51 2.07 34.80
N ALA A 283 29.27 2.86 34.04
CA ALA A 283 30.72 2.95 34.23
C ALA A 283 31.10 3.54 35.60
N LEU A 284 30.40 4.58 36.05
CA LEU A 284 30.57 5.13 37.41
C LEU A 284 30.16 4.11 38.48
N GLY A 285 29.08 3.36 38.27
CA GLY A 285 28.65 2.29 39.19
C GLY A 285 29.69 1.17 39.35
N TYR A 286 30.46 0.87 38.30
CA TYR A 286 31.59 -0.07 38.36
C TYR A 286 32.88 0.56 38.92
N ASN A 287 32.84 1.83 39.34
CA ASN A 287 34.00 2.61 39.78
C ASN A 287 35.09 2.68 38.69
N CYS A 288 34.70 3.00 37.46
CA CYS A 288 35.58 3.27 36.35
C CYS A 288 35.86 4.78 36.21
N THR A 289 37.01 5.12 35.62
CA THR A 289 37.32 6.52 35.26
C THR A 289 36.63 6.86 33.95
N VAL A 290 35.65 7.77 34.00
CA VAL A 290 34.84 8.12 32.83
C VAL A 290 35.34 9.39 32.16
N PHE A 291 35.44 9.36 30.84
CA PHE A 291 35.59 10.52 29.96
C PHE A 291 34.39 10.57 29.02
N ALA A 292 33.87 11.77 28.76
CA ALA A 292 32.71 11.95 27.89
C ALA A 292 32.97 13.01 26.81
N THR A 293 32.20 12.95 25.71
CA THR A 293 32.18 14.04 24.72
C THR A 293 30.77 14.51 24.42
N VAL A 294 30.60 15.82 24.22
CA VAL A 294 29.31 16.46 23.95
C VAL A 294 29.42 17.48 22.80
N GLY A 295 28.29 17.75 22.15
CA GLY A 295 28.26 18.60 20.94
C GLY A 295 28.09 20.11 21.19
N SER A 296 27.81 20.55 22.42
CA SER A 296 27.59 21.97 22.75
C SER A 296 27.87 22.23 24.23
N LEU A 297 28.11 23.50 24.58
CA LEU A 297 28.32 23.93 25.97
C LEU A 297 27.08 23.68 26.84
N LYS A 298 25.88 23.98 26.35
CA LYS A 298 24.61 23.64 27.02
C LYS A 298 24.52 22.15 27.38
N LYS A 299 24.94 21.26 26.48
CA LYS A 299 24.98 19.80 26.74
C LYS A 299 26.05 19.42 27.77
N LYS A 300 27.15 20.17 27.87
CA LYS A 300 28.18 19.99 28.89
C LYS A 300 27.63 20.33 30.26
N GLU A 301 27.08 21.53 30.42
CA GLU A 301 26.52 22.04 31.68
C GLU A 301 25.45 21.09 32.22
N VAL A 302 24.53 20.64 31.36
CA VAL A 302 23.47 19.70 31.75
C VAL A 302 24.05 18.33 32.15
N LEU A 303 25.05 17.82 31.43
CA LEU A 303 25.68 16.55 31.77
C LEU A 303 26.42 16.62 33.12
N SER A 304 27.17 17.69 33.36
CA SER A 304 27.85 17.94 34.64
C SER A 304 26.85 18.03 35.81
N GLY A 305 25.71 18.69 35.60
CA GLY A 305 24.65 18.78 36.60
C GLY A 305 24.04 17.43 36.98
N TYR A 306 23.90 16.50 36.02
CA TYR A 306 23.37 15.15 36.29
C TYR A 306 24.40 14.20 36.90
N PHE A 307 25.68 14.41 36.63
CA PHE A 307 26.76 13.53 37.06
C PHE A 307 27.80 14.31 37.87
N PRO A 308 27.54 14.62 39.15
CA PRO A 308 28.50 15.36 39.99
C PRO A 308 29.83 14.60 40.18
N ASN A 309 29.80 13.28 40.05
CA ASN A 309 31.00 12.43 40.10
C ASN A 309 31.77 12.36 38.77
N LEU A 310 31.31 13.07 37.72
CA LEU A 310 32.01 13.22 36.45
C LEU A 310 32.68 14.60 36.42
N PRO A 311 34.02 14.68 36.53
CA PRO A 311 34.72 15.95 36.53
C PRO A 311 34.48 16.76 35.25
N ASP A 312 34.31 18.08 35.38
CA ASP A 312 34.12 18.99 34.22
C ASP A 312 35.26 18.95 33.21
N ASP A 313 36.46 18.64 33.70
CA ASP A 313 37.68 18.50 32.91
C ASP A 313 37.81 17.11 32.26
N HIS A 314 36.86 16.20 32.49
CA HIS A 314 36.69 14.91 31.80
C HIS A 314 35.68 14.97 30.64
N ILE A 315 35.08 16.14 30.38
CA ILE A 315 34.09 16.34 29.32
C ILE A 315 34.68 17.18 28.17
N GLY A 316 34.87 16.54 27.01
CA GLY A 316 35.39 17.12 25.77
C GLY A 316 34.33 17.43 24.70
N ASN A 317 34.77 17.93 23.54
CA ASN A 317 33.91 18.27 22.40
C ASN A 317 33.78 17.09 21.41
N SER A 318 32.57 16.80 20.93
CA SER A 318 32.31 15.74 19.94
C SER A 318 32.22 16.22 18.49
N ARG A 319 32.24 17.54 18.23
CA ARG A 319 32.08 18.12 16.88
C ARG A 319 33.35 18.09 16.04
N ASP A 320 34.52 18.00 16.66
CA ASP A 320 35.82 17.91 15.99
C ASP A 320 36.66 16.75 16.55
N SER A 321 37.85 16.53 15.99
CA SER A 321 38.77 15.46 16.39
C SER A 321 39.71 15.84 17.55
N ARG A 322 39.55 17.03 18.15
CA ARG A 322 40.44 17.50 19.25
C ARG A 322 40.26 16.69 20.53
N PHE A 323 39.18 15.90 20.65
CA PHE A 323 39.01 14.98 21.77
C PHE A 323 40.18 13.99 21.91
N GLN A 324 40.89 13.63 20.82
CA GLN A 324 42.07 12.78 20.93
C GLN A 324 43.18 13.42 21.76
N GLN A 325 43.55 14.66 21.44
CA GLN A 325 44.59 15.40 22.17
C GLN A 325 44.18 15.60 23.63
N PHE A 326 42.91 15.90 23.85
CA PHE A 326 42.31 16.01 25.18
C PHE A 326 42.47 14.71 25.99
N ILE A 327 42.08 13.56 25.43
CA ILE A 327 42.19 12.27 26.11
C ILE A 327 43.65 11.89 26.35
N MET A 328 44.53 12.08 25.36
CA MET A 328 45.95 11.79 25.53
C MET A 328 46.58 12.64 26.62
N LYS A 329 46.24 13.94 26.70
CA LYS A 329 46.73 14.82 27.77
C LYS A 329 46.24 14.35 29.14
N LYS A 330 44.95 14.01 29.27
CA LYS A 330 44.36 13.58 30.54
C LYS A 330 44.81 12.19 31.01
N THR A 331 45.23 11.34 30.09
CA THR A 331 45.70 9.97 30.37
C THR A 331 47.22 9.86 30.40
N GLY A 332 47.96 10.97 30.32
CA GLY A 332 49.43 10.96 30.27
C GLY A 332 49.99 10.19 29.07
N GLY A 333 49.30 10.24 27.93
CA GLY A 333 49.67 9.54 26.69
C GLY A 333 49.30 8.06 26.65
N LYS A 334 48.70 7.50 27.71
CA LYS A 334 48.31 6.09 27.76
C LYS A 334 47.08 5.76 26.92
N GLY A 335 46.12 6.69 26.81
CA GLY A 335 44.79 6.43 26.25
C GLY A 335 43.84 5.78 27.27
N VAL A 336 42.67 5.36 26.79
CA VAL A 336 41.61 4.72 27.60
C VAL A 336 41.45 3.24 27.29
N ASP A 337 40.94 2.46 28.24
CA ASP A 337 40.79 1.00 28.08
C ASP A 337 39.61 0.63 27.21
N ILE A 338 38.51 1.37 27.29
CA ILE A 338 37.29 1.11 26.52
C ILE A 338 36.81 2.41 25.86
N VAL A 339 36.41 2.34 24.59
CA VAL A 339 35.76 3.45 23.87
C VAL A 339 34.39 3.00 23.41
N LEU A 340 33.33 3.67 23.84
CA LEU A 340 31.98 3.52 23.31
C LEU A 340 31.72 4.59 22.24
N ASN A 341 31.79 4.20 20.97
CA ASN A 341 31.66 5.10 19.84
C ASN A 341 30.25 5.08 19.22
N SER A 342 29.75 6.28 18.93
CA SER A 342 28.51 6.54 18.19
C SER A 342 28.68 7.64 17.13
N LEU A 343 29.92 8.09 16.88
CA LEU A 343 30.25 9.18 15.97
C LEU A 343 30.44 8.71 14.52
N SER A 344 30.49 9.67 13.60
CA SER A 344 30.74 9.42 12.17
C SER A 344 32.15 8.89 11.89
N ILE A 345 32.33 8.28 10.71
CA ILE A 345 33.55 7.55 10.30
C ILE A 345 34.88 8.29 10.50
N ARG A 346 34.98 9.59 10.16
CA ARG A 346 36.24 10.34 10.35
C ARG A 346 36.65 10.43 11.82
N LYS A 347 35.67 10.38 12.72
CA LYS A 347 35.89 10.40 14.16
C LYS A 347 36.10 8.99 14.71
N LEU A 348 35.59 7.94 14.07
CA LEU A 348 35.85 6.55 14.46
C LEU A 348 37.35 6.22 14.49
N GLN A 349 38.11 6.61 13.46
CA GLN A 349 39.57 6.43 13.44
C GLN A 349 40.24 7.19 14.59
N THR A 350 39.86 8.45 14.81
CA THR A 350 40.34 9.26 15.94
C THR A 350 39.99 8.62 17.29
N SER A 351 38.81 8.04 17.44
CA SER A 351 38.36 7.30 18.62
C SER A 351 39.19 6.04 18.84
N ALA A 352 39.54 5.30 17.78
CA ALA A 352 40.43 4.15 17.87
C ALA A 352 41.84 4.55 18.33
N LEU A 353 42.33 5.72 17.93
CA LEU A 353 43.62 6.24 18.39
C LEU A 353 43.62 6.58 19.88
N CYS A 354 42.46 6.86 20.49
CA CYS A 354 42.33 7.14 21.92
C CYS A 354 42.52 5.90 22.81
N LEU A 355 42.52 4.70 22.25
CA LEU A 355 42.66 3.46 23.02
C LEU A 355 44.06 3.24 23.57
N SER A 356 44.13 2.70 24.78
CA SER A 356 45.34 2.13 25.36
C SER A 356 45.74 0.84 24.64
N ARG A 357 46.89 0.27 25.03
CA ARG A 357 47.34 -1.04 24.53
C ARG A 357 46.42 -2.12 25.09
N GLY A 358 45.89 -3.01 24.24
CA GLY A 358 44.89 -3.99 24.66
C GLY A 358 43.47 -3.43 24.78
N GLY A 359 43.26 -2.15 24.49
CA GLY A 359 41.96 -1.49 24.64
C GLY A 359 40.89 -1.99 23.65
N ILE A 360 39.63 -1.78 24.02
CA ILE A 360 38.45 -2.25 23.29
C ILE A 360 37.65 -1.07 22.72
N LEU A 361 37.38 -1.07 21.41
CA LEU A 361 36.42 -0.15 20.79
C LEU A 361 35.08 -0.85 20.60
N LEU A 362 34.00 -0.22 21.06
CA LEU A 362 32.62 -0.64 20.88
C LEU A 362 31.94 0.31 19.90
N GLU A 363 31.70 -0.14 18.67
CA GLU A 363 31.03 0.63 17.62
C GLU A 363 29.52 0.41 17.66
N MET A 364 28.76 1.47 17.96
CA MET A 364 27.29 1.47 17.93
C MET A 364 26.72 2.07 16.63
N GLY A 365 27.56 2.72 15.80
CA GLY A 365 27.14 3.46 14.62
C GLY A 365 26.77 2.56 13.43
N ARG A 366 25.48 2.46 13.11
CA ARG A 366 25.00 1.63 12.00
C ARG A 366 25.34 2.15 10.60
N ILE A 367 25.44 3.47 10.43
CA ILE A 367 25.64 4.10 9.11
C ILE A 367 27.01 3.74 8.54
N ASN A 368 28.04 3.72 9.39
CA ASN A 368 29.41 3.43 8.97
C ASN A 368 29.50 2.00 8.40
N VAL A 369 28.87 1.05 9.10
CA VAL A 369 28.78 -0.35 8.67
C VAL A 369 27.98 -0.48 7.38
N ALA A 370 26.81 0.17 7.28
CA ALA A 370 25.96 0.08 6.10
C ALA A 370 26.60 0.66 4.82
N LYS A 371 27.53 1.60 4.95
CA LYS A 371 28.25 2.23 3.83
C LYS A 371 29.58 1.55 3.49
N ASN A 372 29.86 0.35 4.04
CA ASN A 372 31.10 -0.42 3.82
C ASN A 372 32.36 0.45 3.90
N GLN A 373 32.46 1.30 4.93
CA GLN A 373 33.58 2.23 5.06
C GLN A 373 34.86 1.53 5.54
N TYR A 374 36.01 2.02 5.08
CA TYR A 374 37.32 1.46 5.40
C TYR A 374 37.88 1.99 6.73
N LEU A 375 38.47 1.09 7.52
CA LEU A 375 39.23 1.42 8.72
C LEU A 375 40.71 1.08 8.50
N ASP A 376 41.62 1.96 8.90
CA ASP A 376 43.05 1.69 8.80
C ASP A 376 43.44 0.57 9.78
N PHE A 377 44.07 -0.50 9.26
CA PHE A 377 44.57 -1.62 10.05
C PHE A 377 45.64 -1.21 11.07
N SER A 378 46.29 -0.06 10.90
CA SER A 378 47.16 0.50 11.94
C SER A 378 46.43 0.67 13.29
N CYS A 379 45.11 0.83 13.27
CA CYS A 379 44.29 1.01 14.47
C CYS A 379 44.32 -0.21 15.42
N ILE A 380 44.59 -1.42 14.92
CA ILE A 380 44.66 -2.67 15.73
C ILE A 380 46.08 -3.04 16.18
N SER A 381 47.11 -2.35 15.68
CA SER A 381 48.54 -2.68 15.91
C SER A 381 48.98 -2.77 17.38
N LYS A 382 48.23 -2.18 18.32
CA LYS A 382 48.50 -2.21 19.77
C LYS A 382 47.69 -3.29 20.52
N SER A 383 47.46 -4.44 19.88
CA SER A 383 46.62 -5.54 20.41
C SER A 383 45.20 -5.08 20.77
N ARG A 384 44.67 -4.09 20.05
CA ARG A 384 43.34 -3.53 20.30
C ARG A 384 42.27 -4.40 19.66
N THR A 385 41.07 -4.43 20.24
CA THR A 385 39.95 -5.23 19.75
C THR A 385 38.75 -4.36 19.44
N PHE A 386 38.11 -4.58 18.29
CA PHE A 386 36.93 -3.82 17.87
C PHE A 386 35.71 -4.73 17.82
N PHE A 387 34.63 -4.32 18.49
CA PHE A 387 33.33 -4.99 18.42
C PHE A 387 32.30 -4.04 17.81
N CYS A 388 31.53 -4.55 16.85
CA CYS A 388 30.29 -3.92 16.43
C CYS A 388 29.17 -4.38 17.37
N VAL A 389 28.47 -3.44 17.99
CA VAL A 389 27.43 -3.71 18.97
C VAL A 389 26.09 -3.21 18.44
N ASN A 390 25.11 -4.09 18.35
CA ASN A 390 23.77 -3.77 17.85
C ASN A 390 22.71 -4.56 18.63
N MET A 391 21.63 -3.90 19.07
CA MET A 391 20.50 -4.57 19.71
C MET A 391 19.78 -5.57 18.79
N ASP A 392 19.85 -5.41 17.46
CA ASP A 392 19.27 -6.40 16.54
C ASP A 392 19.88 -7.81 16.73
N SER A 393 21.17 -7.89 17.11
CA SER A 393 21.80 -9.20 17.37
C SER A 393 21.21 -9.84 18.63
N VAL A 394 20.86 -9.03 19.64
CA VAL A 394 20.21 -9.51 20.87
C VAL A 394 18.78 -9.97 20.57
N PHE A 395 18.05 -9.27 19.70
CA PHE A 395 16.68 -9.65 19.33
C PHE A 395 16.59 -10.97 18.56
N CYS A 396 17.64 -11.33 17.84
CA CYS A 396 17.76 -12.61 17.11
C CYS A 396 18.57 -13.67 17.86
N ALA A 397 19.15 -13.33 19.02
CA ALA A 397 19.96 -14.27 19.80
C ALA A 397 19.10 -15.32 20.52
N GLN A 398 19.76 -16.36 21.01
CA GLN A 398 19.17 -17.35 21.91
C GLN A 398 18.61 -16.68 23.18
N ASN A 399 17.56 -17.28 23.74
CA ASN A 399 16.91 -16.78 24.97
C ASN A 399 17.86 -16.63 26.16
N SER A 400 18.98 -17.35 26.20
CA SER A 400 20.02 -17.21 27.23
C SER A 400 20.63 -15.80 27.30
N VAL A 401 20.86 -15.17 26.14
CA VAL A 401 21.41 -13.81 26.05
C VAL A 401 20.40 -12.80 26.58
N LYS A 402 19.13 -12.92 26.16
CA LYS A 402 18.03 -12.06 26.64
C LYS A 402 17.84 -12.19 28.16
N LYS A 403 17.82 -13.41 28.68
CA LYS A 403 17.73 -13.67 30.13
C LYS A 403 18.91 -13.08 30.91
N SER A 404 20.13 -13.14 30.36
CA SER A 404 21.30 -12.52 30.99
C SER A 404 21.14 -11.00 31.06
N LEU A 405 20.70 -10.38 29.97
CA LEU A 405 20.44 -8.94 29.92
C LEU A 405 19.32 -8.51 30.86
N HIS A 406 18.26 -9.33 30.95
CA HIS A 406 17.19 -9.17 31.92
C HIS A 406 17.70 -9.13 33.34
N LYS A 407 18.56 -10.09 33.69
CA LYS A 407 19.21 -10.17 35.00
C LYS A 407 20.08 -8.95 35.29
N TYR A 408 20.97 -8.57 34.38
CA TYR A 408 21.86 -7.42 34.60
C TYR A 408 21.09 -6.10 34.78
N LEU A 409 20.02 -5.88 34.01
CA LEU A 409 19.19 -4.69 34.20
C LEU A 409 18.51 -4.70 35.58
N GLY A 410 17.91 -5.83 35.96
CA GLY A 410 17.26 -5.99 37.28
C GLY A 410 18.22 -5.78 38.46
N GLU A 411 19.41 -6.37 38.40
CA GLU A 411 20.46 -6.18 39.41
C GLU A 411 20.93 -4.71 39.44
N GLY A 412 21.07 -4.08 38.27
CA GLY A 412 21.48 -2.69 38.19
C GLY A 412 20.48 -1.69 38.76
N ILE A 413 19.19 -2.01 38.70
CA ILE A 413 18.13 -1.24 39.37
C ILE A 413 18.29 -1.37 40.89
N GLN A 414 18.51 -2.59 41.40
CA GLN A 414 18.67 -2.85 42.83
C GLN A 414 19.95 -2.21 43.41
N ILE A 415 21.07 -2.29 42.68
CA ILE A 415 22.35 -1.69 43.09
C ILE A 415 22.31 -0.16 42.96
N GLY A 416 21.41 0.36 42.10
CA GLY A 416 21.16 1.79 41.97
C GLY A 416 22.04 2.50 40.93
N TYR A 417 22.75 1.77 40.05
CA TYR A 417 23.40 2.39 38.89
C TYR A 417 22.45 2.49 37.68
N VAL A 418 21.30 1.81 37.67
CA VAL A 418 20.23 2.05 36.70
C VAL A 418 19.25 3.04 37.28
N LYS A 419 19.11 4.20 36.63
CA LYS A 419 18.22 5.29 37.03
C LYS A 419 17.50 5.88 35.81
N PRO A 420 16.29 6.44 35.96
CA PRO A 420 15.64 7.20 34.91
C PRO A 420 16.56 8.31 34.39
N ILE A 421 16.51 8.55 33.09
CA ILE A 421 17.25 9.64 32.45
C ILE A 421 16.28 10.75 32.05
N HIS A 422 16.79 11.98 31.92
CA HIS A 422 15.96 13.11 31.51
C HIS A 422 15.25 12.82 30.18
N SER A 423 13.97 13.20 30.08
CA SER A 423 13.19 13.02 28.87
C SER A 423 12.40 14.26 28.49
N GLN A 424 12.24 14.46 27.17
CA GLN A 424 11.33 15.43 26.60
C GLN A 424 10.06 14.68 26.14
N ILE A 425 8.92 15.07 26.68
CA ILE A 425 7.63 14.43 26.40
C ILE A 425 6.93 15.15 25.25
N PHE A 426 6.33 14.38 24.35
CA PHE A 426 5.39 14.84 23.34
C PHE A 426 4.11 14.03 23.44
N GLU A 427 2.96 14.67 23.24
CA GLU A 427 1.67 13.98 23.16
C GLU A 427 1.57 13.16 21.87
N LYS A 428 0.71 12.13 21.85
CA LYS A 428 0.48 11.26 20.68
C LYS A 428 0.06 11.98 19.39
N SER A 429 -0.43 13.21 19.49
CA SER A 429 -0.76 14.07 18.35
C SER A 429 0.45 14.78 17.76
N LYS A 430 1.56 14.87 18.50
CA LYS A 430 2.79 15.61 18.13
C LYS A 430 3.97 14.68 17.82
N VAL A 431 3.69 13.51 17.24
CA VAL A 431 4.74 12.53 16.88
C VAL A 431 5.66 13.09 15.79
N GLU A 432 5.12 13.83 14.83
CA GLU A 432 5.91 14.51 13.79
C GLU A 432 6.90 15.52 14.41
N ASP A 433 6.43 16.37 15.33
CA ASP A 433 7.26 17.33 16.06
C ASP A 433 8.37 16.60 16.84
N ALA A 434 8.06 15.48 17.47
CA ALA A 434 9.02 14.68 18.23
C ALA A 434 10.13 14.12 17.34
N LEU A 435 9.79 13.60 16.15
CA LEU A 435 10.77 13.10 15.18
C LEU A 435 11.62 14.23 14.60
N SER A 436 11.02 15.38 14.31
CA SER A 436 11.73 16.57 13.82
C SER A 436 12.68 17.13 14.88
N TYR A 437 12.23 17.22 16.14
CA TYR A 437 13.05 17.59 17.29
C TYR A 437 14.25 16.66 17.47
N MET A 438 14.03 15.34 17.33
CA MET A 438 15.11 14.36 17.43
C MET A 438 16.10 14.47 16.27
N THR A 439 15.61 14.71 15.06
CA THR A 439 16.43 14.89 13.84
C THR A 439 17.36 16.10 13.94
N GLY A 440 16.92 17.18 14.60
CA GLY A 440 17.75 18.36 14.87
C GLY A 440 18.96 18.10 15.78
N GLY A 441 18.99 16.97 16.50
CA GLY A 441 20.12 16.58 17.35
C GLY A 441 20.36 17.50 18.56
N THR A 442 19.41 18.38 18.87
CA THR A 442 19.44 19.31 20.00
C THR A 442 18.98 18.67 21.31
N HIS A 443 18.23 17.57 21.23
CA HIS A 443 17.70 16.83 22.37
C HIS A 443 18.78 16.39 23.37
N ILE A 444 18.39 16.35 24.64
CA ILE A 444 19.18 15.85 25.76
C ILE A 444 18.39 14.69 26.38
N GLY A 445 19.07 13.59 26.66
CA GLY A 445 18.42 12.39 27.19
C GLY A 445 17.52 11.72 26.16
N LYS A 446 16.27 11.44 26.55
CA LYS A 446 15.30 10.65 25.79
C LYS A 446 14.17 11.52 25.21
N VAL A 447 13.62 11.14 24.06
CA VAL A 447 12.37 11.69 23.54
C VAL A 447 11.28 10.64 23.75
N VAL A 448 10.19 11.01 24.40
CA VAL A 448 9.12 10.07 24.81
C VAL A 448 7.79 10.57 24.26
N ILE A 449 7.02 9.65 23.67
CA ILE A 449 5.64 9.89 23.27
C ILE A 449 4.71 9.40 24.37
N LYS A 450 3.82 10.28 24.85
CA LYS A 450 2.74 9.95 25.78
C LYS A 450 1.48 9.61 25.00
N LEU A 451 0.95 8.41 25.21
CA LEU A 451 -0.27 7.94 24.56
C LEU A 451 -1.52 8.17 25.40
N ARG A 452 -1.40 8.03 26.72
CA ARG A 452 -2.49 8.19 27.69
C ARG A 452 -1.94 8.53 29.07
N ASP A 453 -2.80 9.07 29.94
CA ASP A 453 -2.49 9.30 31.35
C ASP A 453 -2.54 7.99 32.15
N GLU A 454 -1.73 7.88 33.21
CA GLU A 454 -1.70 6.71 34.12
C GLU A 454 -3.05 6.46 34.84
N LYS A 455 -3.94 7.47 34.88
CA LYS A 455 -5.28 7.37 35.47
C LYS A 455 -6.38 7.03 34.45
N THR A 456 -6.05 6.91 33.16
CA THR A 456 -7.03 6.62 32.11
C THR A 456 -7.57 5.20 32.29
N GLN A 457 -8.85 5.00 31.99
CA GLN A 457 -9.46 3.68 32.04
C GLN A 457 -8.75 2.71 31.08
N MET A 458 -8.54 1.47 31.53
CA MET A 458 -7.96 0.41 30.70
C MET A 458 -8.84 0.16 29.46
N ASN A 459 -8.21 -0.16 28.33
CA ASN A 459 -8.80 -0.38 27.00
C ASN A 459 -9.43 0.85 26.32
N SER A 460 -8.82 2.04 26.43
CA SER A 460 -9.25 3.19 25.61
C SER A 460 -8.98 2.95 24.12
N ALA A 461 -10.03 2.92 23.30
CA ALA A 461 -9.93 2.81 21.84
C ALA A 461 -9.21 4.05 21.25
N LEU A 462 -8.58 3.86 20.08
CA LEU A 462 -8.02 4.97 19.29
C LEU A 462 -8.72 5.03 17.93
N HIS A 463 -8.96 6.25 17.45
CA HIS A 463 -9.35 6.46 16.06
C HIS A 463 -8.15 6.14 15.15
N ALA A 464 -8.33 5.16 14.28
CA ALA A 464 -7.31 4.71 13.36
C ALA A 464 -7.93 4.39 12.00
N SER A 465 -7.13 4.50 10.94
CA SER A 465 -7.57 4.09 9.62
C SER A 465 -7.72 2.56 9.58
N PRO A 466 -8.85 2.00 9.12
CA PRO A 466 -9.04 0.57 8.97
C PRO A 466 -7.93 -0.07 8.11
N ARG A 467 -7.57 -1.30 8.44
CA ARG A 467 -6.50 -2.02 7.73
C ARG A 467 -6.83 -3.49 7.55
N PHE A 468 -6.57 -4.00 6.36
CA PHE A 468 -6.83 -5.39 6.05
C PHE A 468 -5.74 -6.29 6.65
N TYR A 469 -6.17 -7.29 7.43
CA TYR A 469 -5.31 -8.34 7.96
C TYR A 469 -5.90 -9.71 7.71
N CYS A 470 -5.01 -10.67 7.53
CA CYS A 470 -5.34 -12.06 7.33
C CYS A 470 -5.24 -12.84 8.64
N ASN A 471 -6.21 -13.69 8.92
CA ASN A 471 -6.12 -14.73 9.92
C ASN A 471 -5.33 -15.94 9.40
N SER A 472 -4.27 -16.33 10.11
CA SER A 472 -3.41 -17.45 9.72
C SER A 472 -4.12 -18.81 9.66
N SER A 473 -5.26 -18.97 10.34
CA SER A 473 -6.05 -20.21 10.33
C SER A 473 -7.01 -20.32 9.14
N LYS A 474 -7.29 -19.22 8.44
CA LYS A 474 -8.30 -19.12 7.37
C LYS A 474 -7.67 -19.28 5.97
N VAL A 475 -8.54 -19.54 4.99
CA VAL A 475 -8.16 -19.81 3.59
C VAL A 475 -8.51 -18.63 2.70
N TYR A 476 -7.59 -18.29 1.79
CA TYR A 476 -7.74 -17.21 0.81
C TYR A 476 -7.66 -17.79 -0.61
N ILE A 477 -8.71 -17.58 -1.40
CA ILE A 477 -8.82 -18.11 -2.77
C ILE A 477 -8.55 -16.99 -3.77
N LEU A 478 -7.63 -17.23 -4.70
CA LEU A 478 -7.26 -16.30 -5.78
C LEU A 478 -7.59 -16.94 -7.14
N VAL A 479 -8.71 -16.54 -7.73
CA VAL A 479 -9.09 -16.99 -9.08
C VAL A 479 -8.31 -16.19 -10.12
N GLY A 480 -7.56 -16.89 -10.98
CA GLY A 480 -6.59 -16.23 -11.87
C GLY A 480 -5.33 -15.77 -11.13
N GLY A 481 -5.04 -16.33 -9.95
CA GLY A 481 -3.95 -15.86 -9.08
C GLY A 481 -2.53 -16.10 -9.60
N LEU A 482 -2.35 -16.89 -10.67
CA LEU A 482 -1.06 -17.02 -11.38
C LEU A 482 -0.82 -15.90 -12.40
N GLY A 483 -1.84 -15.07 -12.68
CA GLY A 483 -1.65 -13.83 -13.39
C GLY A 483 -0.76 -12.89 -12.57
N GLY A 484 -0.10 -11.95 -13.23
CA GLY A 484 0.93 -11.20 -12.53
C GLY A 484 0.42 -10.26 -11.43
N PHE A 485 -0.79 -9.68 -11.56
CA PHE A 485 -1.44 -9.01 -10.42
C PHE A 485 -1.70 -10.01 -9.28
N GLY A 486 -2.18 -11.22 -9.62
CA GLY A 486 -2.49 -12.27 -8.66
C GLY A 486 -1.29 -12.71 -7.83
N LEU A 487 -0.10 -12.80 -8.42
CA LEU A 487 1.13 -13.14 -7.71
C LEU A 487 1.53 -12.05 -6.70
N GLU A 488 1.38 -10.77 -7.07
CA GLU A 488 1.67 -9.66 -6.18
C GLU A 488 0.60 -9.51 -5.08
N LEU A 489 -0.68 -9.79 -5.40
CA LEU A 489 -1.73 -9.87 -4.40
C LEU A 489 -1.49 -11.03 -3.41
N ALA A 490 -1.03 -12.18 -3.88
CA ALA A 490 -0.66 -13.30 -3.01
C ALA A 490 0.48 -12.91 -2.06
N ASP A 491 1.54 -12.25 -2.55
CA ASP A 491 2.63 -11.75 -1.70
C ASP A 491 2.10 -10.73 -0.67
N TRP A 492 1.22 -9.82 -1.10
CA TRP A 492 0.57 -8.87 -0.22
C TRP A 492 -0.25 -9.57 0.87
N LEU A 493 -1.07 -10.57 0.54
CA LEU A 493 -1.86 -11.34 1.51
C LEU A 493 -0.99 -12.11 2.51
N VAL A 494 0.13 -12.70 2.06
CA VAL A 494 1.11 -13.38 2.93
C VAL A 494 1.73 -12.38 3.91
N ASN A 495 2.09 -11.20 3.44
CA ASN A 495 2.58 -10.10 4.27
C ASN A 495 1.51 -9.60 5.26
N ARG A 496 0.22 -9.73 4.94
CA ARG A 496 -0.91 -9.46 5.85
C ARG A 496 -1.24 -10.59 6.82
N GLY A 497 -0.53 -11.71 6.76
CA GLY A 497 -0.68 -12.82 7.71
C GLY A 497 -1.31 -14.09 7.13
N ALA A 498 -1.62 -14.13 5.82
CA ALA A 498 -2.18 -15.32 5.21
C ALA A 498 -1.17 -16.48 5.29
N ARG A 499 -1.65 -17.67 5.66
CA ARG A 499 -0.84 -18.90 5.70
C ARG A 499 -1.43 -20.04 4.87
N LYS A 500 -2.62 -19.87 4.29
CA LYS A 500 -3.29 -20.86 3.45
C LYS A 500 -3.83 -20.18 2.20
N LEU A 501 -3.18 -20.42 1.06
CA LEU A 501 -3.55 -19.86 -0.23
C LEU A 501 -4.03 -20.96 -1.17
N VAL A 502 -5.15 -20.72 -1.85
CA VAL A 502 -5.63 -21.54 -2.96
C VAL A 502 -5.61 -20.68 -4.22
N ILE A 503 -4.74 -21.03 -5.16
CA ILE A 503 -4.56 -20.30 -6.41
C ILE A 503 -5.22 -21.09 -7.53
N VAL A 504 -6.27 -20.54 -8.13
CA VAL A 504 -6.97 -21.18 -9.25
C VAL A 504 -6.39 -20.70 -10.57
N SER A 505 -6.03 -21.63 -11.44
CA SER A 505 -5.57 -21.34 -12.80
C SER A 505 -5.96 -22.44 -13.77
N THR A 506 -6.26 -22.05 -15.00
CA THR A 506 -6.51 -22.98 -16.12
C THR A 506 -5.22 -23.46 -16.79
N ARG A 507 -4.07 -22.88 -16.46
CA ARG A 507 -2.77 -23.25 -17.06
C ARG A 507 -2.23 -24.54 -16.44
N ASN A 508 -1.77 -25.45 -17.28
CA ASN A 508 -1.21 -26.73 -16.83
C ASN A 508 0.21 -26.59 -16.29
N THR A 509 1.02 -25.73 -16.90
CA THR A 509 2.42 -25.48 -16.53
C THR A 509 2.59 -24.12 -15.84
N LEU A 510 3.54 -24.08 -14.92
CA LEU A 510 3.97 -22.88 -14.23
C LEU A 510 5.23 -22.34 -14.90
N THR A 511 5.35 -21.03 -15.03
CA THR A 511 6.61 -20.40 -15.42
C THR A 511 7.64 -20.50 -14.29
N ASP A 512 8.93 -20.35 -14.60
CA ASP A 512 9.99 -20.39 -13.58
C ASP A 512 9.77 -19.35 -12.47
N TYR A 513 9.28 -18.17 -12.84
CA TYR A 513 8.93 -17.12 -11.88
C TYR A 513 7.76 -17.52 -10.97
N GLN A 514 6.72 -18.14 -11.52
CA GLN A 514 5.58 -18.64 -10.74
C GLN A 514 6.01 -19.75 -9.78
N ASN A 515 6.84 -20.69 -10.26
CA ASN A 515 7.42 -21.75 -9.43
C ASN A 515 8.25 -21.15 -8.29
N PHE A 516 9.15 -20.22 -8.60
CA PHE A 516 9.95 -19.52 -7.60
C PHE A 516 9.09 -18.85 -6.52
N LYS A 517 8.03 -18.12 -6.90
CA LYS A 517 7.12 -17.49 -5.94
C LYS A 517 6.41 -18.50 -5.05
N VAL A 518 5.90 -19.59 -5.64
CA VAL A 518 5.21 -20.65 -4.89
C VAL A 518 6.13 -21.33 -3.89
N GLU A 519 7.36 -21.68 -4.30
CA GLU A 519 8.36 -22.26 -3.40
C GLU A 519 8.78 -21.26 -2.32
N PHE A 520 9.00 -19.99 -2.68
CA PHE A 520 9.30 -18.93 -1.72
C PHE A 520 8.22 -18.81 -0.64
N TRP A 521 6.93 -18.88 -0.99
CA TRP A 521 5.86 -18.88 0.00
C TRP A 521 5.87 -20.14 0.89
N ARG A 522 6.15 -21.32 0.31
CA ARG A 522 6.27 -22.58 1.06
C ARG A 522 7.41 -22.54 2.08
N GLU A 523 8.57 -21.99 1.69
CA GLU A 523 9.72 -21.77 2.59
C GLU A 523 9.38 -20.81 3.74
N ASN A 524 8.42 -19.90 3.54
CA ASN A 524 7.90 -18.98 4.56
C ASN A 524 6.66 -19.54 5.29
N GLU A 525 6.53 -20.87 5.36
CA GLU A 525 5.48 -21.59 6.09
C GLU A 525 4.05 -21.32 5.59
N VAL A 526 3.90 -20.93 4.33
CA VAL A 526 2.58 -20.76 3.68
C VAL A 526 2.21 -22.04 2.96
N ARG A 527 1.04 -22.60 3.27
CA ARG A 527 0.46 -23.71 2.53
C ARG A 527 -0.21 -23.19 1.25
N VAL A 528 0.37 -23.52 0.10
CA VAL A 528 -0.12 -23.11 -1.22
C VAL A 528 -0.65 -24.30 -2.00
N VAL A 529 -1.92 -24.25 -2.40
CA VAL A 529 -2.59 -25.23 -3.27
C VAL A 529 -2.91 -24.60 -4.60
N ILE A 530 -2.55 -25.28 -5.70
CA ILE A 530 -2.87 -24.84 -7.06
C ILE A 530 -4.06 -25.66 -7.55
N ALA A 531 -5.19 -24.98 -7.67
CA ALA A 531 -6.47 -25.51 -8.09
C ALA A 531 -6.64 -25.35 -9.61
N ARG A 532 -7.25 -26.36 -10.24
CA ARG A 532 -7.47 -26.43 -11.70
C ARG A 532 -8.92 -26.74 -12.09
N GLN A 533 -9.83 -26.65 -11.14
CA GLN A 533 -11.26 -26.85 -11.35
C GLN A 533 -11.81 -25.83 -12.35
N ASN A 534 -12.72 -26.27 -13.22
CA ASN A 534 -13.39 -25.39 -14.17
C ASN A 534 -14.52 -24.62 -13.48
N LEU A 535 -14.31 -23.33 -13.23
CA LEU A 535 -15.28 -22.49 -12.52
C LEU A 535 -16.42 -21.97 -13.41
N LEU A 536 -16.43 -22.30 -14.70
CA LEU A 536 -17.57 -22.04 -15.58
C LEU A 536 -18.76 -22.96 -15.27
N SER A 537 -18.53 -24.11 -14.63
CA SER A 537 -19.61 -24.99 -14.13
C SER A 537 -19.84 -24.79 -12.64
N LEU A 538 -21.08 -24.97 -12.21
CA LEU A 538 -21.46 -24.90 -10.80
C LEU A 538 -20.75 -25.98 -9.97
N GLU A 539 -20.69 -27.21 -10.48
CA GLU A 539 -19.99 -28.34 -9.86
C GLU A 539 -18.50 -28.05 -9.63
N GLY A 540 -17.81 -27.44 -10.59
CA GLY A 540 -16.40 -27.07 -10.42
C GLY A 540 -16.18 -26.00 -9.36
N CYS A 541 -17.14 -25.08 -9.18
CA CYS A 541 -17.12 -24.14 -8.06
C CYS A 541 -17.39 -24.84 -6.72
N GLU A 542 -18.33 -25.77 -6.65
CA GLU A 542 -18.61 -26.56 -5.44
C GLU A 542 -17.39 -27.39 -5.01
N ASP A 543 -16.76 -28.08 -5.96
CA ASP A 543 -15.52 -28.83 -5.72
C ASP A 543 -14.39 -27.96 -5.19
N LEU A 544 -14.18 -26.79 -5.80
CA LEU A 544 -13.16 -25.83 -5.35
C LEU A 544 -13.40 -25.43 -3.89
N ILE A 545 -14.64 -25.09 -3.54
CA ILE A 545 -14.99 -24.63 -2.19
C ILE A 545 -14.87 -25.78 -1.18
N ASN A 546 -15.31 -26.99 -1.54
CA ASN A 546 -15.18 -28.17 -0.70
C ASN A 546 -13.72 -28.55 -0.42
N GLU A 547 -12.86 -28.61 -1.45
CA GLU A 547 -11.43 -28.89 -1.28
C GLU A 547 -10.72 -27.79 -0.48
N SER A 548 -11.09 -26.53 -0.72
CA SER A 548 -10.55 -25.41 0.05
C SER A 548 -10.97 -25.46 1.52
N GLY A 549 -12.21 -25.88 1.79
CA GLY A 549 -12.77 -26.05 3.13
C GLY A 549 -12.01 -27.09 3.98
N LYS A 550 -11.40 -28.11 3.34
CA LYS A 550 -10.54 -29.10 4.03
C LYS A 550 -9.27 -28.47 4.62
N LEU A 551 -8.82 -27.33 4.09
CA LEU A 551 -7.66 -26.59 4.60
C LEU A 551 -8.02 -25.72 5.81
N GLY A 552 -9.28 -25.29 5.90
CA GLY A 552 -9.82 -24.42 6.95
C GLY A 552 -10.96 -23.55 6.42
N PRO A 553 -11.62 -22.76 7.28
CA PRO A 553 -12.70 -21.89 6.86
C PRO A 553 -12.22 -20.82 5.88
N ILE A 554 -12.98 -20.61 4.80
CA ILE A 554 -12.67 -19.64 3.75
C ILE A 554 -13.05 -18.24 4.25
N GLU A 555 -12.09 -17.33 4.30
CA GLU A 555 -12.33 -15.93 4.72
C GLU A 555 -12.43 -14.98 3.53
N ALA A 556 -11.70 -15.25 2.45
CA ALA A 556 -11.70 -14.37 1.28
C ALA A 556 -11.63 -15.11 -0.06
N ILE A 557 -12.32 -14.57 -1.05
CA ILE A 557 -12.25 -14.99 -2.46
C ILE A 557 -12.01 -13.75 -3.30
N PHE A 558 -10.99 -13.79 -4.16
CA PHE A 558 -10.67 -12.74 -5.11
C PHE A 558 -10.81 -13.28 -6.53
N ASN A 559 -11.73 -12.73 -7.32
CA ASN A 559 -11.83 -13.02 -8.75
C ASN A 559 -11.00 -12.03 -9.56
N LEU A 560 -9.82 -12.47 -10.00
CA LEU A 560 -8.88 -11.73 -10.83
C LEU A 560 -8.85 -12.25 -12.27
N ALA A 561 -9.67 -13.26 -12.60
CA ALA A 561 -9.61 -13.91 -13.89
C ALA A 561 -9.94 -12.93 -15.02
N ILE A 562 -9.11 -12.99 -16.06
CA ILE A 562 -9.24 -12.15 -17.24
C ILE A 562 -8.73 -12.92 -18.45
N VAL A 563 -9.55 -12.90 -19.50
CA VAL A 563 -9.20 -13.32 -20.85
C VAL A 563 -9.66 -12.18 -21.73
N LEU A 564 -8.74 -11.55 -22.48
CA LEU A 564 -9.09 -10.50 -23.43
C LEU A 564 -9.22 -11.08 -24.82
N ASN A 565 -10.23 -10.62 -25.55
CA ASN A 565 -10.49 -10.98 -26.94
C ASN A 565 -11.07 -9.76 -27.67
N ASP A 566 -10.25 -8.72 -27.73
CA ASP A 566 -10.66 -7.40 -28.18
C ASP A 566 -10.94 -7.41 -29.69
N ALA A 567 -12.12 -6.92 -30.04
CA ALA A 567 -12.52 -6.64 -31.42
C ALA A 567 -13.73 -5.72 -31.38
N LEU A 568 -13.87 -4.88 -32.41
CA LEU A 568 -15.07 -4.06 -32.58
C LEU A 568 -16.32 -4.94 -32.55
N PHE A 569 -17.41 -4.42 -32.00
CA PHE A 569 -18.65 -5.15 -31.79
C PHE A 569 -19.20 -5.73 -33.10
N GLU A 570 -19.09 -5.01 -34.22
CA GLU A 570 -19.44 -5.47 -35.57
C GLU A 570 -18.67 -6.73 -36.02
N ASN A 571 -17.45 -6.94 -35.49
CA ASN A 571 -16.56 -8.03 -35.86
C ASN A 571 -16.48 -9.13 -34.78
N GLN A 572 -17.25 -9.00 -33.70
CA GLN A 572 -17.34 -10.00 -32.65
C GLN A 572 -18.27 -11.14 -33.08
N THR A 573 -18.00 -12.34 -32.57
CA THR A 573 -18.93 -13.47 -32.64
C THR A 573 -19.40 -13.80 -31.22
N ALA A 574 -20.59 -14.39 -31.08
CA ALA A 574 -21.12 -14.80 -29.78
C ALA A 574 -20.12 -15.70 -29.01
N GLU A 575 -19.46 -16.63 -29.71
CA GLU A 575 -18.43 -17.49 -29.12
C GLU A 575 -17.24 -16.70 -28.57
N ARG A 576 -16.69 -15.76 -29.34
CA ARG A 576 -15.56 -14.91 -28.92
C ARG A 576 -15.95 -13.99 -27.77
N PHE A 577 -17.18 -13.48 -27.80
CA PHE A 577 -17.76 -12.66 -26.75
C PHE A 577 -17.81 -13.44 -25.42
N LEU A 578 -18.30 -14.69 -25.47
CA LEU A 578 -18.41 -15.58 -24.31
C LEU A 578 -17.04 -15.96 -23.70
N LEU A 579 -15.98 -16.07 -24.51
CA LEU A 579 -14.62 -16.38 -24.02
C LEU A 579 -14.08 -15.30 -23.06
N SER A 580 -14.28 -14.02 -23.37
CA SER A 580 -13.89 -12.89 -22.51
C SER A 580 -14.85 -12.71 -21.34
N PHE A 581 -16.14 -12.97 -21.60
CA PHE A 581 -17.23 -12.76 -20.66
C PHE A 581 -17.25 -13.81 -19.51
N GLY A 582 -17.05 -15.08 -19.84
CA GLY A 582 -17.24 -16.22 -18.93
C GLY A 582 -16.42 -16.16 -17.64
N PRO A 583 -15.08 -15.97 -17.70
CA PRO A 583 -14.21 -15.93 -16.51
C PRO A 583 -14.56 -14.84 -15.49
N LYS A 584 -15.30 -13.82 -15.91
CA LYS A 584 -15.74 -12.71 -15.07
C LYS A 584 -17.19 -12.88 -14.65
N ALA A 585 -18.12 -12.80 -15.60
CA ALA A 585 -19.55 -12.81 -15.30
C ALA A 585 -20.02 -14.17 -14.78
N LEU A 586 -19.80 -15.25 -15.56
CA LEU A 586 -20.32 -16.59 -15.24
C LEU A 586 -19.64 -17.18 -14.00
N VAL A 587 -18.31 -17.06 -13.90
CA VAL A 587 -17.56 -17.51 -12.72
C VAL A 587 -18.04 -16.78 -11.46
N THR A 588 -18.24 -15.46 -11.52
CA THR A 588 -18.73 -14.70 -10.36
C THR A 588 -20.14 -15.11 -9.97
N LYS A 589 -21.02 -15.35 -10.95
CA LYS A 589 -22.38 -15.87 -10.72
C LYS A 589 -22.37 -17.25 -10.05
N ASN A 590 -21.54 -18.17 -10.53
CA ASN A 590 -21.41 -19.50 -9.93
C ASN A 590 -20.84 -19.42 -8.50
N LEU A 591 -19.78 -18.63 -8.30
CA LEU A 591 -19.18 -18.45 -6.98
C LEU A 591 -20.16 -17.76 -6.01
N ASP A 592 -20.99 -16.83 -6.48
CA ASP A 592 -22.03 -16.22 -5.65
C ASP A 592 -22.99 -17.29 -5.09
N ILE A 593 -23.55 -18.13 -5.97
CA ILE A 593 -24.47 -19.21 -5.58
C ILE A 593 -23.82 -20.18 -4.59
N VAL A 594 -22.60 -20.66 -4.89
CA VAL A 594 -21.91 -21.66 -4.06
C VAL A 594 -21.49 -21.07 -2.71
N THR A 595 -20.96 -19.85 -2.69
CA THR A 595 -20.46 -19.25 -1.45
C THR A 595 -21.57 -18.96 -0.44
N ARG A 596 -22.77 -18.61 -0.91
CA ARG A 596 -23.94 -18.43 -0.03
C ARG A 596 -24.34 -19.72 0.69
N ARG A 597 -24.15 -20.87 0.04
CA ARG A 597 -24.50 -22.20 0.56
C ARG A 597 -23.45 -22.75 1.53
N PHE A 598 -22.17 -22.61 1.19
CA PHE A 598 -21.09 -23.33 1.87
C PHE A 598 -20.15 -22.46 2.72
N CYS A 599 -20.06 -21.15 2.46
CA CYS A 599 -19.03 -20.29 3.08
C CYS A 599 -19.58 -19.40 4.20
N THR A 600 -19.88 -19.99 5.37
CA THR A 600 -20.43 -19.25 6.54
C THR A 600 -19.49 -18.23 7.19
N HIS A 601 -18.18 -18.31 6.92
CA HIS A 601 -17.16 -17.44 7.50
C HIS A 601 -16.54 -16.48 6.47
N LEU A 602 -17.14 -16.37 5.29
CA LEU A 602 -16.65 -15.48 4.25
C LEU A 602 -16.80 -14.04 4.73
N ARG A 603 -15.70 -13.29 4.70
CA ARG A 603 -15.66 -11.86 5.05
C ARG A 603 -15.41 -10.99 3.83
N TYR A 604 -14.76 -11.52 2.80
CA TYR A 604 -14.40 -10.79 1.61
C TYR A 604 -14.73 -11.57 0.34
N PHE A 605 -15.65 -11.05 -0.46
CA PHE A 605 -15.89 -11.50 -1.82
C PHE A 605 -15.51 -10.35 -2.75
N VAL A 606 -14.33 -10.41 -3.34
CA VAL A 606 -13.74 -9.30 -4.07
C VAL A 606 -13.65 -9.65 -5.55
N VAL A 607 -14.19 -8.79 -6.41
CA VAL A 607 -14.12 -8.95 -7.86
C VAL A 607 -13.37 -7.79 -8.47
N PHE A 608 -12.47 -8.10 -9.40
CA PHE A 608 -11.69 -7.08 -10.10
C PHE A 608 -12.43 -6.68 -11.37
N SER A 609 -13.10 -5.54 -11.28
CA SER A 609 -13.68 -4.83 -12.41
C SER A 609 -12.63 -3.92 -13.06
N SER A 610 -13.05 -3.07 -13.99
CA SER A 610 -12.21 -2.12 -14.69
C SER A 610 -12.97 -0.85 -15.01
N LEU A 611 -12.23 0.26 -15.14
CA LEU A 611 -12.76 1.51 -15.67
C LEU A 611 -13.40 1.37 -17.07
N THR A 612 -13.09 0.33 -17.84
CA THR A 612 -13.81 0.03 -19.08
C THR A 612 -15.31 -0.12 -18.85
N CYS A 613 -15.75 -0.63 -17.70
CA CYS A 613 -17.17 -0.70 -17.35
C CYS A 613 -17.79 0.70 -17.19
N GLY A 614 -17.09 1.61 -16.53
CA GLY A 614 -17.59 2.95 -16.20
C GLY A 614 -17.46 3.98 -17.33
N LYS A 615 -16.33 3.99 -18.04
CA LYS A 615 -16.04 4.97 -19.11
C LYS A 615 -16.17 4.40 -20.52
N GLY A 616 -16.13 3.08 -20.68
CA GLY A 616 -16.03 2.41 -21.98
C GLY A 616 -14.60 2.36 -22.52
N ASN A 617 -14.32 1.36 -23.36
CA ASN A 617 -13.08 1.28 -24.12
C ASN A 617 -13.34 0.56 -25.45
N VAL A 618 -12.83 1.11 -26.56
CA VAL A 618 -13.17 0.61 -27.91
C VAL A 618 -12.79 -0.86 -28.07
N GLY A 619 -13.68 -1.67 -28.65
CA GLY A 619 -13.44 -3.08 -28.93
C GLY A 619 -13.50 -4.01 -27.71
N GLN A 620 -13.93 -3.49 -26.55
CA GLN A 620 -14.01 -4.23 -25.29
C GLN A 620 -15.45 -4.39 -24.77
N THR A 621 -16.43 -4.47 -25.66
CA THR A 621 -17.87 -4.60 -25.31
C THR A 621 -18.15 -5.80 -24.41
N SER A 622 -17.56 -6.97 -24.71
CA SER A 622 -17.67 -8.18 -23.89
C SER A 622 -17.10 -8.00 -22.49
N TYR A 623 -15.94 -7.34 -22.41
CA TYR A 623 -15.26 -7.06 -21.15
C TYR A 623 -16.01 -6.03 -20.30
N GLY A 624 -16.52 -4.96 -20.93
CA GLY A 624 -17.37 -3.96 -20.27
C GLY A 624 -18.63 -4.59 -19.70
N MET A 625 -19.36 -5.37 -20.50
CA MET A 625 -20.57 -6.06 -20.07
C MET A 625 -20.31 -7.04 -18.91
N ALA A 626 -19.27 -7.87 -19.03
CA ALA A 626 -18.95 -8.86 -18.01
C ALA A 626 -18.56 -8.24 -16.65
N ASN A 627 -17.81 -7.14 -16.67
CA ASN A 627 -17.46 -6.38 -15.48
C ASN A 627 -18.70 -5.75 -14.81
N SER A 628 -19.63 -5.23 -15.62
CA SER A 628 -20.89 -4.67 -15.11
C SER A 628 -21.74 -5.72 -14.40
N ILE A 629 -21.79 -6.95 -14.91
CA ILE A 629 -22.49 -8.07 -14.24
C ILE A 629 -21.88 -8.36 -12.87
N MET A 630 -20.55 -8.41 -12.76
CA MET A 630 -19.89 -8.63 -11.47
C MET A 630 -20.24 -7.52 -10.46
N GLU A 631 -20.28 -6.27 -10.92
CA GLU A 631 -20.68 -5.13 -10.10
C GLU A 631 -22.12 -5.27 -9.59
N ARG A 632 -23.07 -5.68 -10.43
CA ARG A 632 -24.47 -5.94 -10.02
C ARG A 632 -24.58 -7.07 -9.01
N ILE A 633 -23.90 -8.19 -9.25
CA ILE A 633 -23.87 -9.32 -8.31
C ILE A 633 -23.35 -8.85 -6.94
N CYS A 634 -22.31 -8.03 -6.93
CA CYS A 634 -21.78 -7.50 -5.68
C CYS A 634 -22.77 -6.57 -4.96
N GLU A 635 -23.51 -5.71 -5.67
CA GLU A 635 -24.56 -4.87 -5.07
C GLU A 635 -25.65 -5.72 -4.40
N ILE A 636 -26.20 -6.69 -5.13
CA ILE A 636 -27.26 -7.58 -4.63
C ILE A 636 -26.77 -8.36 -3.41
N ARG A 637 -25.55 -8.92 -3.48
CA ARG A 637 -24.93 -9.60 -2.32
C ARG A 637 -24.90 -8.69 -1.09
N LYS A 638 -24.52 -7.43 -1.27
CA LYS A 638 -24.39 -6.48 -0.17
C LYS A 638 -25.73 -6.06 0.41
N GLU A 639 -26.74 -5.86 -0.42
CA GLU A 639 -28.13 -5.61 -0.01
C GLU A 639 -28.70 -6.76 0.81
N GLU A 640 -28.36 -8.00 0.44
CA GLU A 640 -28.75 -9.21 1.16
C GLU A 640 -27.85 -9.54 2.38
N GLY A 641 -26.94 -8.63 2.75
CA GLY A 641 -26.08 -8.78 3.93
C GLY A 641 -24.87 -9.69 3.75
N TYR A 642 -24.58 -10.16 2.54
CA TYR A 642 -23.35 -10.91 2.22
C TYR A 642 -22.20 -9.96 1.89
N PRO A 643 -20.94 -10.35 2.18
CA PRO A 643 -19.79 -9.53 1.81
C PRO A 643 -19.63 -9.51 0.29
N ALA A 644 -19.38 -8.32 -0.26
CA ALA A 644 -19.02 -8.11 -1.65
C ALA A 644 -18.38 -6.74 -1.87
N ILE A 645 -17.33 -6.71 -2.70
CA ILE A 645 -16.66 -5.49 -3.18
C ILE A 645 -16.25 -5.69 -4.65
N ALA A 646 -16.66 -4.78 -5.52
CA ALA A 646 -16.20 -4.70 -6.90
C ALA A 646 -15.25 -3.50 -7.06
N ILE A 647 -14.02 -3.76 -7.52
CA ILE A 647 -13.01 -2.71 -7.68
C ILE A 647 -12.79 -2.41 -9.16
N GLN A 648 -13.13 -1.19 -9.60
CA GLN A 648 -12.87 -0.69 -10.94
C GLN A 648 -11.44 -0.15 -11.03
N TRP A 649 -10.53 -0.96 -11.57
CA TRP A 649 -9.14 -0.55 -11.77
C TRP A 649 -8.94 0.25 -13.07
N GLY A 650 -8.06 1.26 -13.00
CA GLY A 650 -7.44 1.90 -14.16
C GLY A 650 -6.35 1.05 -14.82
N ALA A 651 -5.53 1.65 -15.68
CA ALA A 651 -4.52 0.92 -16.44
C ALA A 651 -3.39 0.33 -15.56
N ILE A 652 -3.05 -0.94 -15.77
CA ILE A 652 -2.06 -1.70 -14.98
C ILE A 652 -0.88 -2.09 -15.88
N ALA A 653 0.35 -1.70 -15.50
CA ALA A 653 1.56 -1.85 -16.31
C ALA A 653 2.27 -3.21 -16.14
N ASP A 654 2.64 -3.54 -14.89
CA ASP A 654 3.83 -4.38 -14.61
C ASP A 654 3.65 -5.89 -14.78
N VAL A 655 2.43 -6.43 -14.92
CA VAL A 655 2.23 -7.88 -14.80
C VAL A 655 0.86 -8.39 -15.33
N GLY A 656 0.37 -7.79 -16.42
CA GLY A 656 -0.97 -8.03 -16.95
C GLY A 656 -1.00 -8.53 -18.40
N VAL A 657 -2.22 -8.70 -18.93
CA VAL A 657 -2.49 -9.08 -20.34
C VAL A 657 -1.80 -8.13 -21.34
N LEU A 658 -1.54 -6.89 -20.92
CA LEU A 658 -0.97 -5.81 -21.73
C LEU A 658 0.52 -5.97 -22.07
N GLU A 659 1.29 -6.79 -21.35
CA GLU A 659 2.71 -7.04 -21.65
C GLU A 659 2.89 -8.12 -22.73
N ASN A 660 1.96 -9.10 -22.80
CA ASN A 660 2.00 -10.16 -23.81
C ASN A 660 1.49 -9.69 -25.18
N SER A 661 0.84 -8.53 -25.26
CA SER A 661 0.56 -7.84 -26.52
C SER A 661 1.75 -6.94 -26.87
N THR A 662 2.61 -7.41 -27.78
CA THR A 662 3.90 -6.85 -28.21
C THR A 662 3.90 -5.41 -28.79
N THR A 663 2.89 -4.57 -28.53
CA THR A 663 2.70 -3.29 -29.26
C THR A 663 2.30 -2.07 -28.44
N CYS A 664 2.18 -2.10 -27.11
CA CYS A 664 1.66 -0.95 -26.36
C CYS A 664 2.72 -0.25 -25.47
N THR A 665 3.60 0.54 -26.08
CA THR A 665 4.51 1.49 -25.40
C THR A 665 3.81 2.72 -24.79
N GLN A 666 2.51 2.90 -24.98
CA GLN A 666 1.79 4.08 -24.50
C GLN A 666 1.68 4.11 -22.97
N GLU A 667 2.05 5.22 -22.34
CA GLU A 667 1.90 5.43 -20.89
C GLU A 667 0.44 5.71 -20.48
N ILE A 668 -0.42 6.10 -21.43
CA ILE A 668 -1.83 6.41 -21.21
C ILE A 668 -2.70 5.36 -21.90
N LEU A 669 -3.70 4.83 -21.19
CA LEU A 669 -4.70 3.89 -21.71
C LEU A 669 -6.07 4.20 -21.11
N GLY A 670 -7.09 4.38 -21.96
CA GLY A 670 -8.47 4.66 -21.52
C GLY A 670 -8.60 5.94 -20.68
N GLY A 671 -7.78 6.97 -20.99
CA GLY A 671 -7.73 8.22 -20.22
C GLY A 671 -7.14 8.07 -18.81
N THR A 672 -6.28 7.06 -18.58
CA THR A 672 -5.56 6.84 -17.32
C THR A 672 -4.10 6.49 -17.55
N VAL A 673 -3.24 6.84 -16.60
CA VAL A 673 -1.81 6.48 -16.65
C VAL A 673 -1.63 5.03 -16.22
N LYS A 674 -0.82 4.28 -16.96
CA LYS A 674 -0.40 2.93 -16.60
C LYS A 674 0.41 2.96 -15.31
N GLN A 675 -0.07 2.23 -14.30
CA GLN A 675 0.58 2.17 -12.99
C GLN A 675 1.06 0.77 -12.65
N LYS A 676 2.14 0.72 -11.86
CA LYS A 676 2.69 -0.51 -11.29
C LYS A 676 1.69 -1.14 -10.33
N VAL A 677 1.64 -2.48 -10.27
CA VAL A 677 0.74 -3.19 -9.34
C VAL A 677 0.99 -2.77 -7.88
N ALA A 678 2.25 -2.49 -7.52
CA ALA A 678 2.60 -2.00 -6.19
C ALA A 678 1.90 -0.69 -5.80
N VAL A 679 1.55 0.18 -6.76
CA VAL A 679 0.81 1.42 -6.48
C VAL A 679 -0.64 1.10 -6.11
N TYR A 680 -1.29 0.21 -6.88
CA TYR A 680 -2.65 -0.23 -6.60
C TYR A 680 -2.77 -1.02 -5.29
N LEU A 681 -1.77 -1.83 -4.94
CA LEU A 681 -1.76 -2.57 -3.67
C LEU A 681 -1.63 -1.65 -2.44
N LYS A 682 -1.11 -0.43 -2.58
CA LYS A 682 -1.07 0.56 -1.48
C LYS A 682 -2.46 1.08 -1.13
N VAL A 683 -3.32 1.28 -2.12
CA VAL A 683 -4.69 1.75 -1.90
C VAL A 683 -5.66 0.62 -1.57
N LEU A 684 -5.27 -0.65 -1.76
CA LEU A 684 -6.14 -1.80 -1.55
C LEU A 684 -6.68 -1.90 -0.12
N ASP A 685 -5.90 -1.51 0.90
CA ASP A 685 -6.39 -1.40 2.28
C ASP A 685 -7.62 -0.50 2.38
N ARG A 686 -7.49 0.69 1.81
CA ARG A 686 -8.53 1.71 1.81
C ARG A 686 -9.76 1.21 1.07
N LEU A 687 -9.59 0.53 -0.06
CA LEU A 687 -10.69 0.01 -0.88
C LEU A 687 -11.43 -1.17 -0.23
N LEU A 688 -10.70 -2.11 0.37
CA LEU A 688 -11.28 -3.31 0.98
C LEU A 688 -12.02 -3.03 2.30
N THR A 689 -11.80 -1.86 2.89
CA THR A 689 -12.42 -1.44 4.15
C THR A 689 -13.60 -0.48 3.96
N GLN A 690 -13.96 -0.17 2.71
CA GLN A 690 -15.11 0.69 2.44
C GLN A 690 -16.44 0.00 2.71
N LYS A 691 -17.41 0.82 3.11
CA LYS A 691 -18.81 0.42 3.23
C LYS A 691 -19.51 0.35 1.87
N ASP A 692 -19.02 1.06 0.86
CA ASP A 692 -19.58 1.01 -0.49
C ASP A 692 -19.23 -0.29 -1.21
N CYS A 693 -20.08 -0.72 -2.13
CA CYS A 693 -19.90 -1.98 -2.87
C CYS A 693 -18.93 -1.82 -4.04
N ILE A 694 -19.09 -0.75 -4.81
CA ILE A 694 -18.34 -0.50 -6.03
C ILE A 694 -17.41 0.68 -5.77
N VAL A 695 -16.12 0.45 -5.94
CA VAL A 695 -15.08 1.46 -5.69
C VAL A 695 -14.15 1.55 -6.89
N THR A 696 -13.70 2.76 -7.20
CA THR A 696 -12.89 3.03 -8.39
C THR A 696 -11.51 3.53 -7.98
N SER A 697 -10.46 3.04 -8.64
CA SER A 697 -9.09 3.48 -8.42
C SER A 697 -8.36 3.65 -9.74
N SER A 698 -7.95 4.88 -10.03
CA SER A 698 -7.24 5.24 -11.26
C SER A 698 -6.35 6.45 -11.06
N VAL A 699 -5.30 6.56 -11.87
CA VAL A 699 -4.46 7.76 -11.94
C VAL A 699 -4.82 8.53 -13.20
N PRO A 700 -5.32 9.77 -13.09
CA PRO A 700 -5.58 10.61 -14.26
C PRO A 700 -4.25 11.03 -14.93
N PRO A 701 -4.24 11.27 -16.24
CA PRO A 701 -3.09 11.85 -16.92
C PRO A 701 -2.82 13.28 -16.44
N ASN A 702 -1.54 13.66 -16.31
CA ASN A 702 -1.14 15.04 -16.04
C ASN A 702 -1.42 15.89 -17.29
N ILE A 703 -2.48 16.69 -17.26
CA ILE A 703 -2.84 17.59 -18.37
C ILE A 703 -1.88 18.82 -18.43
N ASN A 704 -1.13 19.09 -17.36
CA ASN A 704 -0.29 20.29 -17.21
C ASN A 704 1.18 20.10 -17.61
N GLU A 705 1.62 18.89 -17.99
CA GLU A 705 2.96 18.63 -18.50
C GLU A 705 2.87 18.28 -20.00
N THR A 706 2.41 19.22 -20.82
CA THR A 706 2.75 19.22 -22.25
C THR A 706 4.21 19.66 -22.38
N ASP A 707 5.15 18.82 -21.96
CA ASP A 707 6.52 18.91 -22.46
C ASP A 707 6.46 18.45 -23.92
N SER A 708 6.26 19.44 -24.79
CA SER A 708 6.23 19.30 -26.24
C SER A 708 7.61 18.91 -26.76
N ALA A 709 7.98 17.64 -26.66
CA ALA A 709 8.80 17.05 -27.69
C ALA A 709 7.88 16.79 -28.89
N PRO A 710 8.19 17.29 -30.11
CA PRO A 710 7.38 17.00 -31.28
C PRO A 710 7.54 15.52 -31.63
N VAL A 711 6.67 14.68 -31.07
CA VAL A 711 6.53 13.29 -31.50
C VAL A 711 6.05 13.35 -32.96
N ASN A 712 6.86 12.82 -33.88
CA ASN A 712 6.56 12.82 -35.29
C ASN A 712 5.37 11.88 -35.55
N ASN A 713 4.17 12.44 -35.76
CA ASN A 713 2.91 11.72 -36.00
C ASN A 713 3.06 10.55 -36.96
N MET A 714 3.85 10.74 -38.03
CA MET A 714 4.08 9.69 -39.03
C MET A 714 4.87 8.50 -38.47
N ALA A 715 5.88 8.73 -37.63
CA ALA A 715 6.72 7.65 -37.12
C ALA A 715 5.94 6.72 -36.19
N GLU A 716 5.05 7.25 -35.35
CA GLU A 716 4.21 6.44 -34.49
C GLU A 716 3.07 5.75 -35.25
N VAL A 717 2.43 6.43 -36.20
CA VAL A 717 1.39 5.82 -37.04
C VAL A 717 1.94 4.69 -37.90
N VAL A 718 3.13 4.85 -38.48
CA VAL A 718 3.82 3.80 -39.24
C VAL A 718 4.25 2.63 -38.34
N LYS A 719 4.61 2.90 -37.08
CA LYS A 719 4.86 1.86 -36.08
C LYS A 719 3.59 1.07 -35.74
N PHE A 720 2.41 1.70 -35.66
CA PHE A 720 1.14 0.98 -35.48
C PHE A 720 0.79 0.07 -36.65
N LEU A 721 1.18 0.45 -37.87
CA LEU A 721 1.02 -0.35 -39.09
C LEU A 721 2.05 -1.49 -39.20
N GLY A 722 3.03 -1.56 -38.30
CA GLY A 722 4.06 -2.61 -38.30
C GLY A 722 5.01 -2.56 -39.50
N THR A 723 5.23 -1.38 -40.08
CA THR A 723 6.07 -1.16 -41.27
C THR A 723 7.17 -0.12 -40.99
N ASP A 724 8.22 -0.08 -41.83
CA ASP A 724 9.31 0.90 -41.73
C ASP A 724 9.10 2.07 -42.70
N LEU A 725 9.35 3.30 -42.22
CA LEU A 725 9.21 4.55 -42.99
C LEU A 725 10.01 4.58 -44.31
N THR A 726 11.04 3.74 -44.46
CA THR A 726 11.94 3.72 -45.63
C THR A 726 11.32 3.07 -46.88
N HIS A 727 10.25 2.27 -46.72
CA HIS A 727 9.64 1.49 -47.81
C HIS A 727 8.20 1.91 -48.16
N VAL A 728 7.69 2.98 -47.54
CA VAL A 728 6.28 3.37 -47.62
C VAL A 728 6.10 4.65 -48.44
N SER A 729 5.19 4.62 -49.42
CA SER A 729 4.80 5.82 -50.18
C SER A 729 4.00 6.77 -49.30
N LEU A 730 4.45 8.03 -49.18
CA LEU A 730 3.80 9.06 -48.35
C LEU A 730 2.36 9.38 -48.81
N ASN A 731 2.05 9.17 -50.08
CA ASN A 731 0.72 9.41 -50.66
C ASN A 731 -0.23 8.21 -50.57
N ALA A 732 0.22 7.07 -50.04
CA ALA A 732 -0.67 5.94 -49.80
C ALA A 732 -1.63 6.24 -48.65
N THR A 733 -2.89 5.84 -48.80
CA THR A 733 -3.88 5.95 -47.72
C THR A 733 -3.57 4.93 -46.62
N LEU A 734 -3.95 5.21 -45.37
CA LEU A 734 -3.76 4.26 -44.27
C LEU A 734 -4.41 2.90 -44.57
N SER A 735 -5.55 2.87 -45.27
CA SER A 735 -6.19 1.61 -45.70
C SER A 735 -5.32 0.79 -46.66
N GLN A 736 -4.53 1.43 -47.53
CA GLN A 736 -3.61 0.76 -48.45
C GLN A 736 -2.34 0.26 -47.74
N LEU A 737 -2.02 0.83 -46.59
CA LEU A 737 -0.86 0.48 -45.75
C LEU A 737 -1.17 -0.63 -44.74
N GLY A 738 -2.29 -1.34 -44.91
CA GLY A 738 -2.66 -2.45 -44.04
C GLY A 738 -3.33 -2.02 -42.75
N MET A 739 -3.88 -0.80 -42.68
CA MET A 739 -4.71 -0.39 -41.55
C MET A 739 -5.99 -1.23 -41.50
N ASP A 740 -5.99 -2.23 -40.63
CA ASP A 740 -7.20 -2.94 -40.24
C ASP A 740 -8.04 -2.10 -39.26
N SER A 741 -9.22 -2.60 -38.93
CA SER A 741 -10.14 -1.89 -38.04
C SER A 741 -9.57 -1.67 -36.62
N ILE A 742 -8.59 -2.45 -36.17
CA ILE A 742 -8.00 -2.33 -34.82
C ILE A 742 -6.86 -1.29 -34.84
N ILE A 743 -6.00 -1.33 -35.85
CA ILE A 743 -4.93 -0.36 -36.05
C ILE A 743 -5.52 1.03 -36.28
N GLY A 744 -6.61 1.14 -37.05
CA GLY A 744 -7.31 2.41 -37.24
C GLY A 744 -7.86 2.99 -35.95
N VAL A 745 -8.37 2.17 -35.04
CA VAL A 745 -8.81 2.63 -33.71
C VAL A 745 -7.63 3.11 -32.87
N LYS A 746 -6.49 2.40 -32.88
CA LYS A 746 -5.28 2.80 -32.14
C LYS A 746 -4.76 4.16 -32.62
N ILE A 747 -4.73 4.37 -33.94
CA ILE A 747 -4.35 5.65 -34.54
C ILE A 747 -5.34 6.74 -34.15
N LYS A 748 -6.65 6.48 -34.24
CA LYS A 748 -7.69 7.42 -33.81
C LYS A 748 -7.54 7.82 -32.34
N GLN A 749 -7.34 6.86 -31.45
CA GLN A 749 -7.18 7.10 -30.02
C GLN A 749 -5.88 7.84 -29.71
N PHE A 750 -4.78 7.50 -30.38
CA PHE A 750 -3.51 8.24 -30.29
C PHE A 750 -3.67 9.72 -30.69
N LEU A 751 -4.34 10.00 -31.81
CA LEU A 751 -4.58 11.36 -32.29
C LEU A 751 -5.50 12.14 -31.33
N GLN A 752 -6.49 11.47 -30.72
CA GLN A 752 -7.40 12.09 -29.77
C GLN A 752 -6.73 12.36 -28.41
N ASP A 753 -6.00 11.39 -27.86
CA ASP A 753 -5.41 11.47 -26.51
C ASP A 753 -4.21 12.43 -26.46
N ASN A 754 -3.40 12.49 -27.53
CA ASN A 754 -2.17 13.31 -27.54
C ASN A 754 -2.35 14.67 -28.24
N TYR A 755 -3.31 14.79 -29.17
CA TYR A 755 -3.45 15.99 -30.01
C TYR A 755 -4.88 16.56 -30.05
N GLY A 756 -5.85 15.92 -29.38
CA GLY A 756 -7.24 16.37 -29.37
C GLY A 756 -7.96 16.27 -30.71
N ILE A 757 -7.40 15.56 -31.71
CA ILE A 757 -7.99 15.45 -33.05
C ILE A 757 -9.06 14.37 -33.04
N ALA A 758 -10.31 14.78 -33.22
CA ALA A 758 -11.45 13.87 -33.36
C ALA A 758 -11.70 13.54 -34.84
N ILE A 759 -11.40 12.30 -35.25
CA ILE A 759 -11.61 11.82 -36.62
C ILE A 759 -12.34 10.47 -36.60
N SER A 760 -13.27 10.24 -37.52
CA SER A 760 -13.96 8.94 -37.62
C SER A 760 -13.07 7.87 -38.27
N ILE A 761 -13.32 6.59 -37.98
CA ILE A 761 -12.56 5.48 -38.59
C ILE A 761 -12.74 5.45 -40.12
N ARG A 762 -13.92 5.87 -40.62
CA ARG A 762 -14.18 5.98 -42.06
C ARG A 762 -13.33 7.06 -42.71
N GLU A 763 -13.20 8.23 -42.09
CA GLU A 763 -12.32 9.30 -42.57
C GLU A 763 -10.86 8.88 -42.48
N LEU A 764 -10.47 8.25 -41.36
CA LEU A 764 -9.11 7.76 -41.13
C LEU A 764 -8.63 6.80 -42.24
N ARG A 765 -9.52 5.97 -42.80
CA ARG A 765 -9.20 5.07 -43.92
C ARG A 765 -8.73 5.80 -45.17
N SER A 766 -9.18 7.04 -45.37
CA SER A 766 -8.82 7.89 -46.52
C SER A 766 -7.67 8.86 -46.26
N VAL A 767 -7.17 8.94 -45.01
CA VAL A 767 -6.04 9.81 -44.66
C VAL A 767 -4.75 9.24 -45.24
N THR A 768 -3.90 10.10 -45.82
CA THR A 768 -2.55 9.74 -46.28
C THR A 768 -1.49 10.07 -45.23
N LEU A 769 -0.31 9.45 -45.32
CA LEU A 769 0.80 9.78 -44.42
C LEU A 769 1.23 11.25 -44.56
N THR A 770 1.22 11.81 -45.77
CA THR A 770 1.50 13.25 -46.01
C THR A 770 0.56 14.16 -45.20
N GLN A 771 -0.74 13.81 -45.12
CA GLN A 771 -1.74 14.55 -44.34
C GLN A 771 -1.56 14.43 -42.82
N LEU A 772 -0.82 13.43 -42.34
CA LEU A 772 -0.45 13.29 -40.93
C LEU A 772 0.83 14.05 -40.58
N SER A 773 1.74 14.24 -41.54
CA SER A 773 2.97 15.05 -41.37
C SER A 773 2.71 16.55 -41.42
N GLU A 774 1.82 16.98 -42.30
CA GLU A 774 1.35 18.36 -42.35
C GLU A 774 0.19 18.45 -41.37
N SER A 775 0.37 19.11 -40.22
CA SER A 775 -0.67 19.32 -39.21
C SER A 775 -1.84 20.17 -39.75
N ASN A 776 -2.64 19.59 -40.66
CA ASN A 776 -3.80 20.16 -41.35
C ASN A 776 -5.01 19.21 -41.29
N LEU A 777 -5.00 18.22 -40.40
CA LEU A 777 -6.20 17.46 -40.05
C LEU A 777 -7.08 18.30 -39.11
N GLY A 778 -7.76 19.30 -39.68
CA GLY A 778 -8.96 19.91 -39.12
C GLY A 778 -8.81 20.77 -37.86
N MET A 779 -8.08 21.90 -37.95
CA MET A 779 -8.41 23.07 -37.11
C MET A 779 -9.62 23.79 -37.70
N GLY A 780 -10.81 23.22 -37.52
CA GLY A 780 -12.05 23.99 -37.52
C GLY A 780 -12.19 24.63 -36.14
N GLN A 781 -11.92 25.93 -36.02
CA GLN A 781 -12.19 26.71 -34.81
C GLN A 781 -13.70 26.72 -34.47
N PRO A 782 -14.07 26.93 -33.19
CA PRO A 782 -15.33 26.48 -32.56
C PRO A 782 -16.63 27.05 -33.11
#